data_AF-A0A1Y1V5Q0-F1
#
_entry.id   AF-A0A1Y1V5Q0-F1
#
_cell.length_a   1.000
_cell.length_b   1.000
_cell.length_c   1.000
_cell.angle_alpha   90.00
_cell.angle_beta   90.00
_cell.angle_gamma   90.00
#
_symmetry.space_group_name_H-M   'P 1'
#
loop_
_entity.id
_entity.type
_entity.pdbx_description
1 polymer ?
#
loop_
_entity_poly.entity_id
_entity_poly.type
_entity_poly.pdbx_seq_one_letter_code
_entity_poly.pdbx_strand_id
1 'polypeptide(L)'
;MIWSYILVFLTLFLYKIIECKNIVNAIAFTYNNEFEYIDSIRKFNILSEEKGLNVEVKLNLLTMANATQLINDYGTTVETMLKKKEGKFDIIFYDNIYPVRYGPYLVDLRTVLPKEHIDMYSSGIASETCVYGDKWVGLPASINFSVLYANEEILNEYNEKVPTTWDELIDTSERILKEEKKKNPDSDLTAYNGLFDTSMGMSSMHEMIYSFRNEKNDPFPDLLSENAIKALEKIKEIKERISSDSEFKSMVLYTIEKLMSGRSIFLKYWNTMETKKYKQYRLPGGKPGISGSCVGGSNIGINLFSSDERKIGAALFIEFLTSKETQKELIISYGMSSGIMDLYNDKEVCEATNCELVKSIQYTNRPNKDYDAYAAFFRMHAFEYLYGNKTASQVLHEINDYSKIYKISLDEDDNSSLALLFIGILSGLMMIFSSSLVLLYIKKFKNYYNFLSKDFWFISILGLCLILGAGFLEYGDISKFKCQFKWIMVTFGITLNLIPILHKLLVCFPEENKYSTWIKNNRYIFLFTFILIELILDGLSFIKPYEVNFVFNINNGDVNFEICSLNETFGKFVHILFILYKVLIFLVFLLLIFIEWSIKKIHYEIRTLCGVIYLDLLDTVFLIITESLNIKNYTVSFLLNEIIYITFSLSNYGLIYGYRLFLYYTQKNNEEDLINSLKMFNDSSVSNRNSTMQLDDSKSKKSSISHFTKKIIEYHKTTNINEYIQTISTIDSSVVRSSKLESNSIIN
;
A
#
# COMPACT_ATOMS: atom_id res chain seq x y z
N MET A 1 -22.51 -61.38 18.05
CA MET A 1 -21.66 -60.82 19.14
C MET A 1 -20.18 -61.01 18.87
N ILE A 2 -19.65 -62.24 18.76
CA ILE A 2 -18.20 -62.46 18.55
C ILE A 2 -17.65 -61.74 17.30
N TRP A 3 -18.38 -61.75 16.19
CA TRP A 3 -17.98 -61.03 14.97
C TRP A 3 -17.94 -59.50 15.11
N SER A 4 -18.78 -58.89 15.96
CA SER A 4 -18.70 -57.44 16.19
C SER A 4 -17.52 -57.08 17.07
N TYR A 5 -17.16 -57.92 18.05
CA TYR A 5 -15.94 -57.75 18.84
C TYR A 5 -14.68 -57.95 18.00
N ILE A 6 -14.68 -58.91 17.08
CA ILE A 6 -13.57 -59.13 16.13
C ILE A 6 -13.46 -57.96 15.15
N LEU A 7 -14.57 -57.42 14.64
CA LEU A 7 -14.56 -56.26 13.75
C LEU A 7 -14.06 -55.01 14.48
N VAL A 8 -14.53 -54.76 15.71
CA VAL A 8 -14.08 -53.64 16.56
C VAL A 8 -12.59 -53.80 16.91
N PHE A 9 -12.15 -55.02 17.25
CA PHE A 9 -10.74 -55.30 17.51
C PHE A 9 -9.89 -55.15 16.25
N LEU A 10 -10.34 -55.60 15.08
CA LEU A 10 -9.66 -55.40 13.80
C LEU A 10 -9.63 -53.93 13.39
N THR A 11 -10.69 -53.15 13.62
CA THR A 11 -10.69 -51.71 13.35
C THR A 11 -9.79 -50.97 14.32
N LEU A 12 -9.76 -51.34 15.61
CA LEU A 12 -8.84 -50.76 16.60
C LEU A 12 -7.40 -51.19 16.33
N PHE A 13 -7.18 -52.42 15.88
CA PHE A 13 -5.87 -52.97 15.52
C PHE A 13 -5.36 -52.36 14.21
N LEU A 14 -6.23 -52.17 13.21
CA LEU A 14 -5.92 -51.42 11.98
C LEU A 14 -5.71 -49.93 12.27
N TYR A 15 -6.49 -49.32 13.16
CA TYR A 15 -6.27 -47.94 13.60
C TYR A 15 -4.92 -47.78 14.31
N LYS A 16 -4.52 -48.76 15.12
CA LYS A 16 -3.21 -48.81 15.80
C LYS A 16 -2.05 -49.15 14.84
N ILE A 17 -2.32 -49.82 13.71
CA ILE A 17 -1.35 -50.07 12.63
C ILE A 17 -1.25 -48.87 11.67
N ILE A 18 -2.28 -48.02 11.61
CA ILE A 18 -2.35 -46.78 10.83
C ILE A 18 -2.13 -45.57 11.76
N GLU A 19 -1.32 -45.69 12.82
CA GLU A 19 -0.70 -44.51 13.42
C GLU A 19 0.39 -44.01 12.46
N CYS A 20 -0.04 -43.29 11.42
CA CYS A 20 0.89 -42.58 10.55
C CYS A 20 1.56 -41.49 11.38
N LYS A 21 2.85 -41.66 11.65
CA LYS A 21 3.67 -40.63 12.29
C LYS A 21 3.59 -39.34 11.46
N ASN A 22 3.13 -38.27 12.08
CA ASN A 22 3.01 -36.95 11.47
C ASN A 22 4.41 -36.35 11.34
N ILE A 23 4.96 -36.34 10.13
CA ILE A 23 6.30 -35.82 9.85
C ILE A 23 6.19 -34.33 9.55
N VAL A 24 6.85 -33.52 10.38
CA VAL A 24 6.92 -32.07 10.28
C VAL A 24 8.32 -31.68 9.82
N ASN A 25 8.43 -31.01 8.68
CA ASN A 25 9.73 -30.62 8.11
C ASN A 25 10.11 -29.22 8.58
N ALA A 26 11.21 -29.11 9.32
CA ALA A 26 11.81 -27.84 9.69
C ALA A 26 12.88 -27.43 8.67
N ILE A 27 13.01 -26.13 8.41
CA ILE A 27 14.14 -25.54 7.67
C ILE A 27 14.86 -24.54 8.55
N ALA A 28 16.19 -24.60 8.54
CA ALA A 28 17.06 -23.65 9.22
C ALA A 28 18.35 -23.43 8.42
N PHE A 29 19.07 -22.37 8.77
CA PHE A 29 20.39 -22.07 8.21
C PHE A 29 21.39 -21.80 9.33
N THR A 30 22.62 -22.27 9.15
CA THR A 30 23.75 -21.97 10.01
C THR A 30 25.00 -21.70 9.18
N TYR A 31 25.83 -20.76 9.63
CA TYR A 31 27.13 -20.50 9.02
C TYR A 31 28.18 -21.54 9.44
N ASN A 32 27.96 -22.23 10.56
CA ASN A 32 28.86 -23.24 11.11
C ASN A 32 28.29 -24.65 10.85
N ASN A 33 29.06 -25.71 11.06
CA ASN A 33 28.54 -27.08 10.90
C ASN A 33 27.66 -27.54 12.08
N GLU A 34 27.42 -26.68 13.07
CA GLU A 34 26.63 -26.97 14.25
C GLU A 34 25.39 -26.07 14.26
N PHE A 35 24.23 -26.69 14.53
CA PHE A 35 22.96 -26.00 14.69
C PHE A 35 22.47 -26.17 16.11
N GLU A 36 22.16 -25.04 16.71
CA GLU A 36 21.87 -24.79 18.12
C GLU A 36 20.74 -25.67 18.67
N TYR A 37 19.80 -26.09 17.81
CA TYR A 37 18.58 -26.78 18.24
C TYR A 37 18.52 -28.26 17.87
N ILE A 38 19.60 -28.86 17.33
CA ILE A 38 19.62 -30.29 16.96
C ILE A 38 19.25 -31.18 18.15
N ASP A 39 19.81 -30.91 19.32
CA ASP A 39 19.53 -31.68 20.53
C ASP A 39 18.10 -31.49 21.03
N SER A 40 17.55 -30.29 20.91
CA SER A 40 16.16 -30.00 21.26
C SER A 40 15.19 -30.75 20.34
N ILE A 41 15.47 -30.82 19.03
CA ILE A 41 14.69 -31.63 18.07
C ILE A 41 14.74 -33.12 18.43
N ARG A 42 15.93 -33.64 18.75
CA ARG A 42 16.09 -35.04 19.17
C ARG A 42 15.29 -35.35 20.44
N LYS A 43 15.38 -34.49 21.46
CA LYS A 43 14.62 -34.62 22.71
C LYS A 43 13.12 -34.57 22.48
N PHE A 44 12.64 -33.64 21.65
CA PHE A 44 11.23 -33.56 21.30
C PHE A 44 10.74 -34.84 20.63
N ASN A 45 11.49 -35.38 19.66
CA ASN A 45 11.09 -36.60 18.96
C ASN A 45 10.96 -37.80 19.92
N ILE A 46 11.86 -37.93 20.90
CA ILE A 46 11.78 -38.96 21.95
C ILE A 46 10.53 -38.71 22.82
N LEU A 47 10.35 -37.49 23.32
CA LEU A 47 9.21 -37.11 24.16
C LEU A 47 7.87 -37.32 23.45
N SER A 48 7.83 -37.05 22.14
CA SER A 48 6.66 -37.22 21.28
C SER A 48 6.25 -38.69 21.17
N GLU A 49 7.22 -39.60 21.05
CA GLU A 49 6.98 -41.05 21.07
C GLU A 49 6.52 -41.52 22.45
N GLU A 50 7.17 -41.08 23.53
CA GLU A 50 6.82 -41.45 24.91
C GLU A 50 5.41 -40.99 25.32
N LYS A 51 5.01 -39.79 24.89
CA LYS A 51 3.69 -39.21 25.19
C LYS A 51 2.60 -39.60 24.18
N GLY A 52 2.93 -40.38 23.15
CA GLY A 52 1.99 -40.76 22.09
C GLY A 52 1.47 -39.58 21.27
N LEU A 53 2.27 -38.52 21.11
CA LEU A 53 1.92 -37.36 20.27
C LEU A 53 2.03 -37.70 18.77
N ASN A 54 2.78 -38.75 18.42
CA ASN A 54 2.98 -39.25 17.05
C ASN A 54 3.52 -38.19 16.07
N VAL A 55 4.31 -37.23 16.55
CA VAL A 55 4.97 -36.19 15.73
C VAL A 55 6.47 -36.48 15.59
N GLU A 56 7.02 -36.36 14.39
CA GLU A 56 8.47 -36.35 14.14
C GLU A 56 8.89 -35.06 13.46
N VAL A 57 9.81 -34.32 14.07
CA VAL A 57 10.43 -33.14 13.45
C VAL A 57 11.68 -33.56 12.69
N LYS A 58 11.71 -33.28 11.38
CA LYS A 58 12.87 -33.49 10.50
C LYS A 58 13.51 -32.17 10.12
N LEU A 59 14.76 -31.98 10.54
CA LEU A 59 15.54 -30.78 10.23
C LEU A 59 16.15 -30.85 8.83
N ASN A 60 15.89 -29.83 8.03
CA ASN A 60 16.55 -29.57 6.76
C ASN A 60 17.51 -28.39 6.96
N LEU A 61 18.75 -28.71 7.33
CA LEU A 61 19.75 -27.70 7.66
C LEU A 61 20.50 -27.26 6.40
N LEU A 62 20.42 -25.97 6.10
CA LEU A 62 21.25 -25.33 5.08
C LEU A 62 22.54 -24.81 5.73
N THR A 63 23.66 -25.03 5.06
CA THR A 63 25.00 -24.61 5.47
C THR A 63 25.73 -24.04 4.26
N MET A 64 26.85 -23.34 4.50
CA MET A 64 27.73 -22.88 3.43
C MET A 64 28.28 -24.02 2.55
N ALA A 65 28.34 -25.26 3.07
CA ALA A 65 28.91 -26.41 2.38
C ALA A 65 27.92 -27.17 1.51
N ASN A 66 26.63 -27.21 1.89
CA ASN A 66 25.60 -28.01 1.21
C ASN A 66 24.67 -27.18 0.33
N ALA A 67 24.79 -25.85 0.40
CA ALA A 67 24.06 -24.95 -0.45
C ALA A 67 24.88 -24.50 -1.65
N THR A 68 24.28 -24.50 -2.84
CA THR A 68 24.87 -23.86 -4.03
C THR A 68 25.16 -22.38 -3.76
N GLN A 69 26.11 -21.80 -4.51
CA GLN A 69 26.65 -20.41 -4.42
C GLN A 69 25.62 -19.25 -4.43
N LEU A 70 24.34 -19.52 -4.24
CA LEU A 70 23.22 -18.58 -4.16
C LEU A 70 22.77 -18.25 -2.72
N ILE A 71 23.28 -18.89 -1.66
CA ILE A 71 22.98 -18.47 -0.27
C ILE A 71 23.92 -17.34 0.18
N ASN A 72 23.96 -16.26 -0.59
CA ASN A 72 24.21 -14.95 0.01
C ASN A 72 22.90 -14.37 0.59
N ASP A 73 21.77 -15.08 0.44
CA ASP A 73 20.47 -14.63 0.93
C ASP A 73 19.53 -15.81 1.32
N TYR A 74 19.78 -16.40 2.50
CA TYR A 74 18.84 -17.34 3.13
C TYR A 74 17.44 -16.72 3.25
N GLY A 75 17.41 -15.42 3.56
CA GLY A 75 16.24 -14.55 3.57
C GLY A 75 15.34 -14.74 2.35
N THR A 76 15.87 -14.43 1.17
CA THR A 76 15.19 -14.53 -0.12
C THR A 76 14.89 -15.96 -0.52
N THR A 77 15.74 -16.92 -0.15
CA THR A 77 15.53 -18.34 -0.46
C THR A 77 14.25 -18.85 0.21
N VAL A 78 14.10 -18.62 1.52
CA VAL A 78 12.89 -19.00 2.26
C VAL A 78 11.68 -18.23 1.76
N GLU A 79 11.80 -16.92 1.48
CA GLU A 79 10.70 -16.13 0.93
C GLU A 79 10.18 -16.69 -0.39
N THR A 80 11.09 -17.05 -1.30
CA THR A 80 10.75 -17.63 -2.61
C THR A 80 9.99 -18.95 -2.44
N MET A 81 10.40 -19.78 -1.47
CA MET A 81 9.70 -21.03 -1.16
C MET A 81 8.30 -20.78 -0.57
N LEU A 82 8.16 -19.82 0.34
CA LEU A 82 6.87 -19.43 0.91
C LEU A 82 5.91 -18.88 -0.16
N LYS A 83 6.41 -18.08 -1.10
CA LYS A 83 5.63 -17.55 -2.23
C LYS A 83 5.08 -18.61 -3.18
N LYS A 84 5.71 -19.79 -3.26
CA LYS A 84 5.20 -20.93 -4.05
C LYS A 84 3.97 -21.60 -3.43
N LYS A 85 3.73 -21.39 -2.13
CA LYS A 85 2.56 -21.91 -1.39
C LYS A 85 2.43 -23.44 -1.40
N GLU A 86 3.55 -24.14 -1.51
CA GLU A 86 3.58 -25.62 -1.59
C GLU A 86 3.52 -26.30 -0.21
N GLY A 87 3.77 -25.57 0.89
CA GLY A 87 3.81 -26.17 2.23
C GLY A 87 4.89 -27.25 2.39
N LYS A 88 6.03 -27.09 1.71
CA LYS A 88 7.15 -28.06 1.73
C LYS A 88 7.84 -28.14 3.10
N PHE A 89 8.05 -27.00 3.73
CA PHE A 89 8.59 -26.88 5.08
C PHE A 89 7.49 -26.32 5.97
N ASP A 90 7.29 -26.96 7.11
CA ASP A 90 6.23 -26.71 8.07
C ASP A 90 6.69 -25.74 9.18
N ILE A 91 7.92 -25.92 9.66
CA ILE A 91 8.57 -25.05 10.64
C ILE A 91 9.66 -24.24 9.95
N ILE A 92 9.66 -22.94 10.15
CA ILE A 92 10.66 -22.02 9.60
C ILE A 92 11.42 -21.38 10.75
N PHE A 93 12.74 -21.61 10.82
CA PHE A 93 13.64 -20.79 11.63
C PHE A 93 14.08 -19.59 10.80
N TYR A 94 14.01 -18.38 11.34
CA TYR A 94 14.35 -17.16 10.60
C TYR A 94 14.96 -16.08 11.50
N ASP A 95 15.74 -15.17 10.92
CA ASP A 95 16.31 -14.04 11.66
C ASP A 95 15.19 -13.08 12.10
N ASN A 96 15.35 -12.46 13.27
CA ASN A 96 14.36 -11.59 13.87
C ASN A 96 14.02 -10.32 13.04
N ILE A 97 14.78 -10.03 11.97
CA ILE A 97 14.50 -8.98 10.99
C ILE A 97 13.42 -9.34 9.94
N TYR A 98 13.09 -10.62 9.76
CA TYR A 98 12.16 -11.07 8.72
C TYR A 98 10.67 -11.22 9.06
N PRO A 99 10.11 -10.83 10.23
CA PRO A 99 8.65 -10.88 10.47
C PRO A 99 7.84 -10.14 9.41
N VAL A 100 8.30 -8.97 8.95
CA VAL A 100 7.59 -8.20 7.90
C VAL A 100 7.67 -8.90 6.54
N ARG A 101 8.80 -9.52 6.22
CA ARG A 101 9.01 -10.24 4.95
C ARG A 101 8.21 -11.54 4.90
N TYR A 102 8.17 -12.30 6.00
CA TYR A 102 7.56 -13.64 6.04
C TYR A 102 6.15 -13.66 6.57
N GLY A 103 5.75 -12.67 7.36
CA GLY A 103 4.46 -12.63 8.05
C GLY A 103 3.22 -12.88 7.17
N PRO A 104 3.16 -12.44 5.89
CA PRO A 104 2.05 -12.81 5.00
C PRO A 104 1.86 -14.32 4.77
N TYR A 105 2.89 -15.13 5.01
CA TYR A 105 2.96 -16.55 4.71
C TYR A 105 3.06 -17.44 5.96
N LEU A 106 3.00 -16.85 7.16
CA LEU A 106 3.11 -17.57 8.43
C LEU A 106 1.76 -17.58 9.17
N VAL A 107 1.56 -18.64 9.96
CA VAL A 107 0.38 -18.78 10.84
C VAL A 107 0.49 -17.78 12.00
N ASP A 108 -0.66 -17.22 12.39
CA ASP A 108 -0.76 -16.49 13.66
C ASP A 108 -0.73 -17.47 14.82
N LEU A 109 0.39 -17.54 15.55
CA LEU A 109 0.64 -18.52 16.60
C LEU A 109 -0.38 -18.46 17.74
N ARG A 110 -1.05 -17.33 17.96
CA ARG A 110 -2.15 -17.22 18.94
C ARG A 110 -3.34 -18.13 18.63
N THR A 111 -3.45 -18.61 17.39
CA THR A 111 -4.53 -19.52 16.96
C THR A 111 -4.21 -20.99 17.20
N VAL A 112 -2.95 -21.32 17.48
CA VAL A 112 -2.45 -22.71 17.58
C VAL A 112 -1.67 -23.00 18.86
N LEU A 113 -1.26 -21.97 19.61
CA LEU A 113 -0.61 -22.09 20.93
C LEU A 113 -1.53 -21.62 22.06
N PRO A 114 -1.38 -22.17 23.28
CA PRO A 114 -2.09 -21.67 24.46
C PRO A 114 -1.80 -20.19 24.70
N LYS A 115 -2.80 -19.45 25.20
CA LYS A 115 -2.66 -18.02 25.48
C LYS A 115 -1.57 -17.78 26.53
N GLU A 116 -1.55 -18.60 27.56
CA GLU A 116 -0.57 -18.55 28.65
C GLU A 116 0.86 -18.68 28.12
N HIS A 117 1.05 -19.45 27.03
CA HIS A 117 2.35 -19.64 26.40
C HIS A 117 2.82 -18.37 25.66
N ILE A 118 1.92 -17.73 24.92
CA ILE A 118 2.19 -16.44 24.25
C ILE A 118 2.45 -15.34 25.29
N ASP A 119 1.68 -15.34 26.38
CA ASP A 119 1.77 -14.31 27.43
C ASP A 119 3.17 -14.29 28.09
N MET A 120 3.88 -15.42 28.19
CA MET A 120 5.28 -15.48 28.66
C MET A 120 6.26 -14.58 27.86
N TYR A 121 5.95 -14.31 26.60
CA TYR A 121 6.78 -13.53 25.68
C TYR A 121 6.24 -12.11 25.42
N SER A 122 4.99 -11.86 25.81
CA SER A 122 4.20 -10.68 25.42
C SER A 122 4.73 -9.34 25.93
N SER A 123 5.44 -9.33 27.06
CA SER A 123 5.91 -8.11 27.74
C SER A 123 7.36 -7.75 27.42
N GLY A 124 7.90 -8.24 26.31
CA GLY A 124 9.32 -8.06 25.97
C GLY A 124 9.60 -8.11 24.47
N ILE A 125 10.83 -8.43 24.13
CA ILE A 125 11.41 -8.37 22.78
C ILE A 125 10.51 -9.01 21.70
N ALA A 126 9.81 -10.09 22.02
CA ALA A 126 9.00 -10.83 21.05
C ALA A 126 7.83 -10.01 20.47
N SER A 127 7.23 -9.09 21.24
CA SER A 127 6.15 -8.22 20.72
C SER A 127 6.63 -7.30 19.59
N GLU A 128 7.93 -7.15 19.51
CA GLU A 128 8.65 -6.18 18.72
C GLU A 128 9.37 -6.89 17.55
N THR A 129 9.82 -8.13 17.76
CA THR A 129 10.58 -8.94 16.80
C THR A 129 9.82 -10.11 16.19
N CYS A 130 8.58 -10.39 16.59
CA CYS A 130 7.83 -11.57 16.12
C CYS A 130 6.43 -11.26 15.59
N VAL A 131 6.06 -9.99 15.48
CA VAL A 131 4.72 -9.54 15.10
C VAL A 131 4.70 -8.99 13.67
N TYR A 132 3.66 -9.34 12.92
CA TYR A 132 3.37 -8.77 11.59
C TYR A 132 1.93 -8.27 11.55
N GLY A 133 1.76 -6.94 11.46
CA GLY A 133 0.45 -6.31 11.63
C GLY A 133 -0.07 -6.60 13.04
N ASP A 134 -1.19 -7.31 13.12
CA ASP A 134 -1.79 -7.76 14.37
C ASP A 134 -1.43 -9.22 14.73
N LYS A 135 -0.71 -9.96 13.88
CA LYS A 135 -0.45 -11.41 14.00
C LYS A 135 0.88 -11.72 14.68
N TRP A 136 0.89 -12.72 15.55
CA TRP A 136 2.13 -13.29 16.09
C TRP A 136 2.65 -14.36 15.13
N VAL A 137 3.58 -13.97 14.26
CA VAL A 137 4.04 -14.85 13.18
C VAL A 137 5.22 -15.75 13.57
N GLY A 138 5.74 -15.56 14.79
CA GLY A 138 6.74 -16.42 15.39
C GLY A 138 6.86 -16.22 16.90
N LEU A 139 7.77 -16.98 17.51
CA LEU A 139 8.30 -16.72 18.85
C LEU A 139 9.84 -16.77 18.78
N PRO A 140 10.57 -16.08 19.67
CA PRO A 140 12.02 -16.19 19.72
C PRO A 140 12.44 -17.60 20.17
N ALA A 141 13.14 -18.32 19.30
CA ALA A 141 13.86 -19.54 19.68
C ALA A 141 15.12 -19.18 20.48
N SER A 142 15.78 -18.07 20.10
CA SER A 142 16.83 -17.40 20.86
C SER A 142 16.83 -15.90 20.56
N ILE A 143 17.41 -15.12 21.48
CA ILE A 143 17.72 -13.70 21.28
C ILE A 143 19.22 -13.48 21.48
N ASN A 144 19.76 -12.41 20.88
CA ASN A 144 21.15 -11.97 21.10
C ASN A 144 21.18 -10.45 21.32
N PHE A 145 22.13 -9.99 22.13
CA PHE A 145 22.37 -8.57 22.36
C PHE A 145 23.79 -8.18 21.95
N SER A 146 23.94 -7.02 21.35
CA SER A 146 25.25 -6.39 21.18
C SER A 146 25.78 -5.89 22.52
N VAL A 147 27.00 -6.30 22.88
CA VAL A 147 27.66 -5.95 24.15
C VAL A 147 29.08 -5.45 23.92
N LEU A 148 29.60 -4.70 24.89
CA LEU A 148 30.98 -4.29 24.96
C LEU A 148 31.80 -5.39 25.66
N TYR A 149 32.75 -5.97 24.96
CA TYR A 149 33.79 -6.81 25.54
C TYR A 149 34.94 -5.91 25.99
N ALA A 150 35.20 -5.84 27.29
CA ALA A 150 36.29 -5.05 27.85
C ALA A 150 37.37 -5.97 28.43
N ASN A 151 38.63 -5.72 28.04
CA ASN A 151 39.77 -6.46 28.57
C ASN A 151 40.18 -5.88 29.93
N GLU A 152 39.65 -6.46 31.02
CA GLU A 152 39.91 -5.96 32.37
C GLU A 152 41.37 -6.07 32.79
N GLU A 153 42.12 -7.04 32.27
CA GLU A 153 43.55 -7.17 32.58
C GLU A 153 44.30 -5.92 32.11
N ILE A 154 44.02 -5.47 30.88
CA ILE A 154 44.60 -4.24 30.32
C ILE A 154 44.11 -3.02 31.10
N LEU A 155 42.81 -2.90 31.36
CA LEU A 155 42.28 -1.75 32.11
C LEU A 155 42.91 -1.63 33.50
N ASN A 156 43.05 -2.76 34.21
CA ASN A 156 43.67 -2.80 35.54
C ASN A 156 45.16 -2.45 35.50
N GLU A 157 45.91 -2.88 34.47
CA GLU A 157 47.33 -2.51 34.30
C GLU A 157 47.51 -0.98 34.24
N TYR A 158 46.55 -0.28 33.63
CA TYR A 158 46.60 1.16 33.42
C TYR A 158 45.72 1.97 34.40
N ASN A 159 45.17 1.32 35.44
CA ASN A 159 44.25 1.89 36.43
C ASN A 159 43.02 2.57 35.82
N GLU A 160 42.43 1.96 34.79
CA GLU A 160 41.23 2.46 34.12
C GLU A 160 39.96 1.74 34.54
N LYS A 161 38.85 2.44 34.36
CA LYS A 161 37.52 1.87 34.51
C LYS A 161 36.94 1.50 33.15
N VAL A 162 35.92 0.63 33.17
CA VAL A 162 35.13 0.35 31.99
C VAL A 162 34.33 1.60 31.61
N PRO A 163 34.40 2.06 30.35
CA PRO A 163 33.75 3.29 29.92
C PRO A 163 32.23 3.13 29.90
N THR A 164 31.54 4.19 30.32
CA THR A 164 30.08 4.31 30.26
C THR A 164 29.62 5.25 29.14
N THR A 165 30.52 6.09 28.63
CA THR A 165 30.28 6.97 27.49
C THR A 165 31.25 6.72 26.35
N TRP A 166 30.88 7.13 25.13
CA TRP A 166 31.77 7.05 23.97
C TRP A 166 33.01 7.95 24.14
N ASP A 167 32.89 9.09 24.83
CA ASP A 167 34.02 9.96 25.15
C ASP A 167 35.00 9.27 26.11
N GLU A 168 34.50 8.64 27.16
CA GLU A 168 35.32 7.85 28.10
C GLU A 168 36.03 6.71 27.38
N LEU A 169 35.36 6.03 26.43
CA LEU A 169 35.97 4.97 25.64
C LEU A 169 37.13 5.50 24.79
N ILE A 170 36.95 6.64 24.13
CA ILE A 170 37.99 7.27 23.30
C ILE A 170 39.18 7.68 24.17
N ASP A 171 38.94 8.44 25.24
CA ASP A 171 40.01 8.99 26.08
C ASP A 171 40.80 7.88 26.80
N THR A 172 40.10 6.86 27.31
CA THR A 172 40.73 5.66 27.91
C THR A 172 41.61 4.94 26.90
N SER A 173 41.09 4.73 25.69
CA SER A 173 41.80 4.04 24.62
C SER A 173 43.06 4.79 24.18
N GLU A 174 42.95 6.11 23.95
CA GLU A 174 44.10 6.94 23.56
C GLU A 174 45.21 6.90 24.62
N ARG A 175 44.83 7.01 25.91
CA ARG A 175 45.80 6.97 27.01
C ARG A 175 46.53 5.63 27.06
N ILE A 176 45.80 4.52 27.01
CA ILE A 176 46.39 3.17 27.03
C ILE A 176 47.30 2.97 25.81
N LEU A 177 46.83 3.26 24.60
CA LEU A 177 47.62 3.09 23.38
C LEU A 177 48.91 3.94 23.40
N LYS A 178 48.85 5.16 23.95
CA LYS A 178 50.02 6.03 24.08
C LYS A 178 51.04 5.46 25.07
N GLU A 179 50.62 5.00 26.23
CA GLU A 179 51.54 4.40 27.22
C GLU A 179 52.08 3.05 26.75
N GLU A 180 51.26 2.24 26.06
CA GLU A 180 51.67 0.98 25.46
C GLU A 180 52.75 1.19 24.40
N LYS A 181 52.59 2.18 23.51
CA LYS A 181 53.61 2.53 22.49
C LYS A 181 54.93 3.03 23.10
N LYS A 182 54.90 3.65 24.29
CA LYS A 182 56.14 4.02 25.00
C LYS A 182 56.86 2.80 25.55
N LYS A 183 56.12 1.79 26.04
CA LYS A 183 56.68 0.53 26.54
C LYS A 183 57.18 -0.36 25.41
N ASN A 184 56.41 -0.47 24.33
CA ASN A 184 56.68 -1.29 23.17
C ASN A 184 56.27 -0.54 21.88
N PRO A 185 57.23 0.06 21.15
CA PRO A 185 56.95 0.75 19.89
C PRO A 185 56.27 -0.11 18.82
N ASP A 186 56.48 -1.44 18.87
CA ASP A 186 55.93 -2.42 17.92
C ASP A 186 54.63 -3.08 18.43
N SER A 187 53.97 -2.50 19.44
CA SER A 187 52.74 -3.08 20.00
C SER A 187 51.61 -3.11 18.95
N ASP A 188 51.04 -4.30 18.76
CA ASP A 188 49.87 -4.56 17.90
C ASP A 188 48.52 -4.42 18.64
N LEU A 189 48.54 -3.84 19.85
CA LEU A 189 47.35 -3.60 20.64
C LEU A 189 46.44 -2.61 19.92
N THR A 190 45.18 -2.96 19.79
CA THR A 190 44.18 -2.07 19.19
C THR A 190 43.17 -1.57 20.20
N ALA A 191 42.54 -0.44 19.91
CA ALA A 191 41.62 0.20 20.86
C ALA A 191 40.22 -0.41 20.82
N TYR A 192 39.55 -0.27 19.68
CA TYR A 192 38.14 -0.60 19.55
C TYR A 192 37.77 -1.05 18.14
N ASN A 193 37.25 -2.27 18.04
CA ASN A 193 36.54 -2.70 16.84
C ASN A 193 35.03 -2.71 17.11
N GLY A 194 34.35 -1.72 16.52
CA GLY A 194 32.90 -1.53 16.63
C GLY A 194 32.07 -2.19 15.53
N LEU A 195 32.70 -2.94 14.61
CA LEU A 195 32.03 -3.55 13.46
C LEU A 195 31.23 -2.54 12.62
N PHE A 196 31.85 -1.42 12.26
CA PHE A 196 31.28 -0.41 11.35
C PHE A 196 31.56 -0.75 9.87
N ASP A 197 31.49 -2.04 9.53
CA ASP A 197 31.86 -2.61 8.25
C ASP A 197 30.65 -2.95 7.36
N THR A 198 30.88 -3.58 6.21
CA THR A 198 29.83 -3.94 5.24
C THR A 198 28.89 -5.03 5.72
N SER A 199 29.28 -5.86 6.70
CA SER A 199 28.45 -6.92 7.27
C SER A 199 27.56 -6.38 8.40
N MET A 200 28.17 -5.89 9.48
CA MET A 200 27.49 -5.56 10.74
C MET A 200 27.27 -4.06 10.94
N GLY A 201 27.81 -3.23 10.04
CA GLY A 201 27.81 -1.77 10.19
C GLY A 201 26.42 -1.15 10.31
N MET A 202 25.39 -1.76 9.71
CA MET A 202 24.02 -1.28 9.92
C MET A 202 23.62 -1.35 11.39
N SER A 203 23.78 -2.52 12.02
CA SER A 203 23.46 -2.70 13.44
C SER A 203 24.30 -1.77 14.32
N SER A 204 25.59 -1.64 14.04
CA SER A 204 26.50 -0.81 14.84
C SER A 204 26.22 0.69 14.71
N MET A 205 25.90 1.17 13.51
CA MET A 205 25.50 2.58 13.31
C MET A 205 24.13 2.86 13.91
N HIS A 206 23.20 1.91 13.81
CA HIS A 206 21.88 2.01 14.42
C HIS A 206 21.98 2.03 15.96
N GLU A 207 22.82 1.18 16.56
CA GLU A 207 23.14 1.20 17.99
C GLU A 207 23.73 2.55 18.43
N MET A 208 24.65 3.10 17.63
CA MET A 208 25.24 4.40 17.92
C MET A 208 24.18 5.50 17.93
N ILE A 209 23.35 5.60 16.89
CA ILE A 209 22.27 6.60 16.83
C ILE A 209 21.32 6.41 18.01
N TYR A 210 20.90 5.17 18.29
CA TYR A 210 20.07 4.89 19.44
C TYR A 210 20.74 5.39 20.73
N SER A 211 22.04 5.14 20.93
CA SER A 211 22.76 5.55 22.16
C SER A 211 22.87 7.08 22.41
N PHE A 212 22.42 7.92 21.47
CA PHE A 212 22.38 9.39 21.55
C PHE A 212 20.99 9.96 21.92
N ARG A 213 20.08 9.12 22.43
CA ARG A 213 18.80 9.56 22.99
C ARG A 213 18.95 10.52 24.17
N ASN A 214 17.94 11.36 24.39
CA ASN A 214 17.93 12.25 25.54
C ASN A 214 17.59 11.47 26.81
N GLU A 215 16.62 10.58 26.80
CA GLU A 215 16.27 9.75 27.95
C GLU A 215 16.27 8.26 27.60
N LYS A 216 16.39 7.40 28.62
CA LYS A 216 16.51 5.94 28.44
C LYS A 216 15.38 5.36 27.58
N ASN A 217 14.15 5.82 27.83
CA ASN A 217 12.92 5.32 27.23
C ASN A 217 12.45 6.16 26.03
N ASP A 218 13.25 7.13 25.57
CA ASP A 218 12.93 7.85 24.34
C ASP A 218 12.89 6.88 23.15
N PRO A 219 12.13 7.20 22.09
CA PRO A 219 12.16 6.44 20.85
C PRO A 219 13.52 6.58 20.15
N PHE A 220 13.72 5.78 19.09
CA PHE A 220 14.86 5.96 18.21
C PHE A 220 14.92 7.40 17.66
N PRO A 221 16.07 8.10 17.71
CA PRO A 221 16.16 9.49 17.22
C PRO A 221 15.75 9.62 15.76
N ASP A 222 15.03 10.70 15.44
CA ASP A 222 14.78 11.09 14.05
C ASP A 222 16.12 11.25 13.31
N LEU A 223 16.24 10.68 12.11
CA LEU A 223 17.50 10.70 11.35
C LEU A 223 17.94 12.13 11.01
N LEU A 224 17.01 13.09 10.92
CA LEU A 224 17.29 14.49 10.65
C LEU A 224 17.58 15.30 11.93
N SER A 225 17.48 14.68 13.10
CA SER A 225 17.73 15.35 14.38
C SER A 225 19.22 15.62 14.63
N GLU A 226 19.48 16.61 15.48
CA GLU A 226 20.84 16.91 15.98
C GLU A 226 21.47 15.69 16.69
N ASN A 227 20.66 14.85 17.35
CA ASN A 227 21.14 13.65 18.04
C ASN A 227 21.66 12.60 17.06
N ALA A 228 20.98 12.38 15.92
CA ALA A 228 21.44 11.46 14.89
C ALA A 228 22.71 11.98 14.19
N ILE A 229 22.80 13.30 13.95
CA ILE A 229 24.01 13.95 13.41
C ILE A 229 25.19 13.74 14.37
N LYS A 230 25.02 14.05 15.66
CA LYS A 230 26.05 13.85 16.71
C LYS A 230 26.51 12.40 16.80
N ALA A 231 25.59 11.45 16.65
CA ALA A 231 25.92 10.04 16.66
C ALA A 231 26.86 9.67 15.50
N LEU A 232 26.55 10.07 14.26
CA LEU A 232 27.43 9.83 13.11
C LEU A 232 28.78 10.53 13.27
N GLU A 233 28.80 11.77 13.75
CA GLU A 233 30.02 12.51 14.06
C GLU A 233 30.88 11.77 15.08
N LYS A 234 30.27 11.18 16.11
CA LYS A 234 30.98 10.36 17.09
C LYS A 234 31.61 9.11 16.48
N ILE A 235 30.95 8.46 15.52
CA ILE A 235 31.54 7.32 14.78
C ILE A 235 32.82 7.76 14.05
N LYS A 236 32.77 8.93 13.40
CA LYS A 236 33.94 9.49 12.71
C LYS A 236 35.05 9.88 13.68
N GLU A 237 34.71 10.43 14.84
CA GLU A 237 35.68 10.73 15.88
C GLU A 237 36.37 9.46 16.41
N ILE A 238 35.62 8.39 16.71
CA ILE A 238 36.18 7.08 17.10
C ILE A 238 37.15 6.59 16.02
N LYS A 239 36.74 6.64 14.76
CA LYS A 239 37.57 6.23 13.61
C LYS A 239 38.89 7.02 13.56
N GLU A 240 38.83 8.34 13.70
CA GLU A 240 39.97 9.23 13.50
C GLU A 240 40.94 9.26 14.69
N ARG A 241 40.42 9.13 15.92
CA ARG A 241 41.23 9.25 17.14
C ARG A 241 41.86 7.92 17.57
N ILE A 242 41.13 6.80 17.45
CA ILE A 242 41.55 5.53 18.08
C ILE A 242 41.61 4.33 17.12
N SER A 243 41.44 4.53 15.81
CA SER A 243 41.50 3.43 14.84
C SER A 243 42.33 3.80 13.61
N SER A 244 42.76 2.78 12.86
CA SER A 244 43.17 2.93 11.47
C SER A 244 41.99 2.67 10.53
N ASP A 245 42.05 3.15 9.29
CA ASP A 245 41.03 2.87 8.28
C ASP A 245 40.88 1.37 7.99
N SER A 246 41.99 0.61 8.00
CA SER A 246 41.98 -0.83 7.77
C SER A 246 41.31 -1.58 8.93
N GLU A 247 41.61 -1.20 10.17
CA GLU A 247 40.97 -1.78 11.35
C GLU A 247 39.49 -1.42 11.44
N PHE A 248 39.12 -0.19 11.13
CA PHE A 248 37.73 0.26 11.22
C PHE A 248 36.82 -0.45 10.21
N LYS A 249 37.37 -0.84 9.06
CA LYS A 249 36.70 -1.64 8.01
C LYS A 249 36.72 -3.14 8.26
N SER A 250 37.39 -3.60 9.32
CA SER A 250 37.53 -5.03 9.58
C SER A 250 36.19 -5.66 9.99
N MET A 251 35.99 -6.90 9.55
CA MET A 251 34.72 -7.62 9.69
C MET A 251 34.77 -8.61 10.87
N VAL A 252 33.68 -9.35 11.08
CA VAL A 252 33.47 -10.32 12.17
C VAL A 252 34.67 -11.24 12.46
N LEU A 253 35.35 -11.78 11.44
CA LEU A 253 36.48 -12.68 11.65
C LEU A 253 37.65 -12.01 12.40
N TYR A 254 37.90 -10.73 12.13
CA TYR A 254 38.92 -9.95 12.84
C TYR A 254 38.53 -9.74 14.31
N THR A 255 37.25 -9.41 14.57
CA THR A 255 36.75 -9.27 15.95
C THR A 255 36.90 -10.58 16.73
N ILE A 256 36.58 -11.72 16.11
CA ILE A 256 36.74 -13.05 16.72
C ILE A 256 38.21 -13.34 17.00
N GLU A 257 39.11 -13.05 16.07
CA GLU A 257 40.56 -13.20 16.27
C GLU A 257 41.05 -12.35 17.46
N LYS A 258 40.57 -11.11 17.59
CA LYS A 258 40.92 -10.22 18.70
C LYS A 258 40.34 -10.69 20.04
N LEU A 259 39.10 -11.19 20.07
CA LEU A 259 38.49 -11.79 21.27
C LEU A 259 39.31 -12.99 21.76
N MET A 260 39.80 -13.84 20.85
CA MET A 260 40.59 -15.02 21.19
C MET A 260 42.03 -14.67 21.61
N SER A 261 42.68 -13.75 20.90
CA SER A 261 44.06 -13.35 21.20
C SER A 261 44.17 -12.47 22.46
N GLY A 262 43.15 -11.69 22.77
CA GLY A 262 43.20 -10.68 23.84
C GLY A 262 43.95 -9.42 23.47
N ARG A 263 44.17 -9.16 22.17
CA ARG A 263 44.99 -8.05 21.66
C ARG A 263 44.14 -6.86 21.18
N SER A 264 43.13 -6.52 21.97
CA SER A 264 42.33 -5.29 21.82
C SER A 264 41.80 -4.83 23.19
N ILE A 265 41.67 -3.53 23.42
CA ILE A 265 41.16 -2.98 24.69
C ILE A 265 39.66 -3.25 24.81
N PHE A 266 38.92 -2.88 23.76
CA PHE A 266 37.47 -2.98 23.67
C PHE A 266 37.05 -3.64 22.36
N LEU A 267 36.00 -4.45 22.39
CA LEU A 267 35.40 -5.03 21.19
C LEU A 267 33.88 -4.98 21.30
N LYS A 268 33.18 -4.76 20.19
CA LYS A 268 31.73 -4.94 20.13
C LYS A 268 31.41 -6.26 19.46
N TYR A 269 30.63 -7.10 20.12
CA TYR A 269 30.12 -8.33 19.51
C TYR A 269 28.81 -8.79 20.17
N TRP A 270 28.19 -9.84 19.64
CA TRP A 270 27.05 -10.50 20.27
C TRP A 270 27.45 -11.10 21.62
N ASN A 271 26.53 -11.16 22.59
CA ASN A 271 26.73 -11.73 23.92
C ASN A 271 26.91 -13.26 23.95
N THR A 272 27.10 -13.90 22.79
CA THR A 272 27.16 -15.34 22.59
C THR A 272 28.56 -15.93 22.72
N MET A 273 29.60 -15.09 22.88
CA MET A 273 30.97 -15.57 23.02
C MET A 273 31.44 -15.52 24.47
N GLU A 274 31.82 -16.69 24.99
CA GLU A 274 32.55 -16.79 26.25
C GLU A 274 34.05 -16.57 26.00
N THR A 275 34.68 -15.73 26.81
CA THR A 275 36.12 -15.47 26.70
C THR A 275 36.74 -15.42 28.10
N LYS A 276 38.01 -15.83 28.20
CA LYS A 276 38.75 -15.76 29.47
C LYS A 276 39.27 -14.36 29.80
N LYS A 277 39.53 -13.54 28.77
CA LYS A 277 40.22 -12.24 28.90
C LYS A 277 39.28 -11.04 28.91
N TYR A 278 38.07 -11.18 28.37
CA TYR A 278 37.09 -10.11 28.30
C TYR A 278 35.89 -10.41 29.17
N LYS A 279 35.39 -9.37 29.83
CA LYS A 279 34.06 -9.36 30.42
C LYS A 279 33.10 -8.57 29.56
N GLN A 280 31.84 -8.99 29.57
CA GLN A 280 30.76 -8.35 28.82
C GLN A 280 30.13 -7.23 29.65
N TYR A 281 29.90 -6.10 29.01
CA TYR A 281 29.31 -4.88 29.55
C TYR A 281 28.29 -4.30 28.56
N ARG A 282 27.48 -3.36 29.03
CA ARG A 282 26.63 -2.58 28.12
C ARG A 282 27.51 -1.72 27.20
N LEU A 283 27.03 -1.50 25.99
CA LEU A 283 27.66 -0.54 25.10
C LEU A 283 27.60 0.87 25.72
N PRO A 284 28.62 1.72 25.53
CA PRO A 284 28.59 3.10 25.98
C PRO A 284 27.47 3.90 25.33
N GLY A 285 27.12 5.04 25.93
CA GLY A 285 26.18 6.00 25.35
C GLY A 285 26.80 7.35 25.03
N GLY A 286 26.01 8.22 24.41
CA GLY A 286 26.36 9.64 24.27
C GLY A 286 26.46 10.35 25.63
N LYS A 287 25.85 9.79 26.68
CA LYS A 287 25.95 10.27 28.06
C LYS A 287 25.76 9.12 29.07
N PRO A 288 26.20 9.29 30.33
CA PRO A 288 26.08 8.25 31.34
C PRO A 288 24.63 7.81 31.55
N GLY A 289 24.41 6.50 31.67
CA GLY A 289 23.09 5.89 31.88
C GLY A 289 22.28 5.64 30.62
N ILE A 290 22.69 6.17 29.46
CA ILE A 290 22.11 5.86 28.15
C ILE A 290 22.99 4.83 27.43
N SER A 291 22.37 3.95 26.65
CA SER A 291 23.06 2.91 25.88
C SER A 291 22.20 2.53 24.66
N GLY A 292 22.76 1.75 23.74
CA GLY A 292 22.03 1.15 22.65
C GLY A 292 22.59 -0.21 22.24
N SER A 293 21.71 -1.19 22.08
CA SER A 293 22.06 -2.57 21.70
C SER A 293 21.04 -3.10 20.69
N CYS A 294 21.47 -3.49 19.50
CA CYS A 294 20.53 -4.17 18.58
C CYS A 294 20.16 -5.54 19.17
N VAL A 295 18.91 -5.92 18.96
CA VAL A 295 18.46 -7.30 19.18
C VAL A 295 18.73 -8.11 17.93
N GLY A 296 19.46 -9.22 18.09
CA GLY A 296 19.57 -10.30 17.13
C GLY A 296 18.85 -11.57 17.60
N GLY A 297 19.06 -12.68 16.89
CA GLY A 297 18.55 -13.99 17.27
C GLY A 297 17.65 -14.61 16.22
N SER A 298 17.20 -15.82 16.54
CA SER A 298 16.37 -16.63 15.63
C SER A 298 14.96 -16.75 16.18
N ASN A 299 13.99 -16.46 15.33
CA ASN A 299 12.59 -16.75 15.53
C ASN A 299 12.21 -18.10 14.91
N ILE A 300 11.13 -18.68 15.42
CA ILE A 300 10.50 -19.89 14.88
C ILE A 300 9.03 -19.62 14.55
N GLY A 301 8.59 -20.01 13.35
CA GLY A 301 7.21 -19.82 12.88
C GLY A 301 6.69 -21.01 12.07
N ILE A 302 5.38 -21.03 11.80
CA ILE A 302 4.70 -22.12 11.08
C ILE A 302 4.26 -21.64 9.70
N ASN A 303 4.53 -22.43 8.68
CA ASN A 303 4.09 -22.15 7.31
C ASN A 303 2.56 -22.23 7.17
N LEU A 304 1.95 -21.14 6.69
CA LEU A 304 0.50 -21.03 6.51
C LEU A 304 -0.07 -22.10 5.54
N PHE A 305 0.75 -22.58 4.61
CA PHE A 305 0.34 -23.51 3.55
C PHE A 305 0.54 -25.00 3.90
N SER A 306 1.02 -25.31 5.11
CA SER A 306 1.05 -26.68 5.61
C SER A 306 -0.36 -27.25 5.83
N SER A 307 -0.48 -28.58 5.82
CA SER A 307 -1.73 -29.25 6.19
C SER A 307 -2.06 -29.02 7.66
N ASP A 308 -3.33 -29.05 8.04
CA ASP A 308 -3.76 -28.76 9.42
C ASP A 308 -3.10 -29.70 10.44
N GLU A 309 -2.97 -30.98 10.09
CA GLU A 309 -2.25 -31.96 10.90
C GLU A 309 -0.78 -31.59 11.11
N ARG A 310 -0.08 -31.14 10.05
CA ARG A 310 1.32 -30.71 10.15
C ARG A 310 1.46 -29.39 10.91
N LYS A 311 0.47 -28.49 10.83
CA LYS A 311 0.43 -27.26 11.65
C LYS A 311 0.30 -27.57 13.13
N ILE A 312 -0.54 -28.54 13.51
CA ILE A 312 -0.67 -29.00 14.90
C ILE A 312 0.66 -29.61 15.38
N GLY A 313 1.27 -30.47 14.57
CA GLY A 313 2.58 -31.05 14.91
C GLY A 313 3.68 -30.00 15.06
N ALA A 314 3.70 -29.00 14.17
CA ALA A 314 4.61 -27.87 14.25
C ALA A 314 4.36 -27.02 15.52
N ALA A 315 3.11 -26.77 15.87
CA ALA A 315 2.74 -26.03 17.07
C ALA A 315 3.23 -26.74 18.35
N LEU A 316 3.07 -28.07 18.44
CA LEU A 316 3.59 -28.86 19.57
C LEU A 316 5.11 -28.74 19.73
N PHE A 317 5.87 -28.76 18.62
CA PHE A 317 7.32 -28.56 18.68
C PHE A 317 7.70 -27.13 19.07
N ILE A 318 7.02 -26.12 18.52
CA ILE A 318 7.26 -24.72 18.87
C ILE A 318 6.98 -24.49 20.36
N GLU A 319 5.84 -24.99 20.87
CA GLU A 319 5.48 -24.93 22.28
C GLU A 319 6.57 -25.56 23.16
N PHE A 320 7.06 -26.74 22.80
CA PHE A 320 8.15 -27.41 23.50
C PHE A 320 9.45 -26.57 23.48
N LEU A 321 9.88 -26.10 22.31
CA LEU A 321 11.16 -25.39 22.14
C LEU A 321 11.16 -24.03 22.86
N THR A 322 10.02 -23.36 22.85
CA THR A 322 9.81 -22.04 23.45
C THR A 322 9.20 -22.13 24.86
N SER A 323 9.17 -23.31 25.46
CA SER A 323 8.75 -23.48 26.85
C SER A 323 9.79 -22.93 27.82
N LYS A 324 9.35 -22.51 29.00
CA LYS A 324 10.24 -22.02 30.06
C LYS A 324 11.31 -23.03 30.46
N GLU A 325 10.97 -24.33 30.46
CA GLU A 325 11.89 -25.42 30.80
C GLU A 325 12.98 -25.59 29.74
N THR A 326 12.61 -25.73 28.47
CA THR A 326 13.58 -25.86 27.37
C THR A 326 14.45 -24.60 27.24
N GLN A 327 13.85 -23.42 27.37
CA GLN A 327 14.59 -22.15 27.30
C GLN A 327 15.57 -21.99 28.47
N LYS A 328 15.19 -22.42 29.69
CA LYS A 328 16.12 -22.48 30.84
C LYS A 328 17.30 -23.40 30.55
N GLU A 329 17.04 -24.58 29.99
CA GLU A 329 18.09 -25.52 29.61
C GLU A 329 19.02 -24.94 28.53
N LEU A 330 18.48 -24.26 27.52
CA LEU A 330 19.27 -23.63 26.47
C LEU A 330 20.21 -22.55 27.01
N ILE A 331 19.78 -21.77 28.01
CA ILE A 331 20.64 -20.80 28.68
C ILE A 331 21.78 -21.50 29.43
N ILE A 332 21.46 -22.50 30.26
CA ILE A 332 22.43 -23.15 31.15
C ILE A 332 23.44 -24.00 30.37
N SER A 333 22.96 -24.79 29.41
CA SER A 333 23.78 -25.81 28.73
C SER A 333 24.51 -25.27 27.50
N TYR A 334 23.98 -24.23 26.86
CA TYR A 334 24.51 -23.72 25.59
C TYR A 334 24.82 -22.22 25.61
N GLY A 335 24.65 -21.53 26.73
CA GLY A 335 24.95 -20.10 26.86
C GLY A 335 24.05 -19.19 26.01
N MET A 336 22.91 -19.68 25.55
CA MET A 336 21.96 -18.90 24.76
C MET A 336 21.22 -17.88 25.63
N SER A 337 20.59 -16.89 24.99
CA SER A 337 19.68 -15.97 25.66
C SER A 337 18.23 -16.22 25.22
N SER A 338 17.31 -16.08 26.18
CA SER A 338 15.89 -16.35 25.98
C SER A 338 15.08 -15.06 25.90
N GLY A 339 14.02 -15.07 25.09
CA GLY A 339 13.01 -14.02 25.08
C GLY A 339 12.11 -13.98 26.33
N ILE A 340 12.18 -14.99 27.21
CA ILE A 340 11.38 -15.05 28.44
C ILE A 340 12.13 -14.32 29.56
N MET A 341 11.80 -13.04 29.77
CA MET A 341 12.52 -12.19 30.72
C MET A 341 12.46 -12.68 32.18
N ASP A 342 11.40 -13.41 32.55
CA ASP A 342 11.26 -14.01 33.88
C ASP A 342 12.33 -15.04 34.21
N LEU A 343 12.96 -15.67 33.21
CA LEU A 343 14.06 -16.63 33.43
C LEU A 343 15.27 -15.96 34.07
N TYR A 344 15.49 -14.66 33.84
CA TYR A 344 16.61 -13.94 34.43
C TYR A 344 16.39 -13.58 35.91
N ASN A 345 15.27 -14.00 36.51
CA ASN A 345 15.07 -13.98 37.97
C ASN A 345 15.35 -15.34 38.64
N ASP A 346 15.60 -16.38 37.84
CA ASP A 346 15.94 -17.72 38.33
C ASP A 346 17.41 -17.78 38.74
N LYS A 347 17.68 -18.32 39.93
CA LYS A 347 19.02 -18.36 40.52
C LYS A 347 19.99 -19.24 39.72
N GLU A 348 19.53 -20.39 39.22
CA GLU A 348 20.36 -21.31 38.42
C GLU A 348 20.70 -20.69 37.06
N VAL A 349 19.77 -19.95 36.48
CA VAL A 349 20.01 -19.18 35.25
C VAL A 349 21.11 -18.14 35.48
N CYS A 350 21.03 -17.40 36.59
CA CYS A 350 22.00 -16.34 36.90
C CYS A 350 23.37 -16.84 37.38
N GLU A 351 23.50 -18.13 37.71
CA GLU A 351 24.78 -18.79 37.91
C GLU A 351 25.47 -19.11 36.57
N ALA A 352 24.68 -19.40 35.52
CA ALA A 352 25.19 -19.71 34.19
C ALA A 352 25.43 -18.48 33.30
N THR A 353 24.69 -17.37 33.51
CA THR A 353 24.82 -16.15 32.70
C THR A 353 24.69 -14.88 33.53
N ASN A 354 25.18 -13.76 32.98
CA ASN A 354 25.09 -12.45 33.64
C ASN A 354 23.68 -11.85 33.50
N CYS A 355 22.76 -12.27 34.37
CA CYS A 355 21.39 -11.77 34.41
C CYS A 355 21.29 -10.24 34.59
N GLU A 356 22.17 -9.64 35.39
CA GLU A 356 22.16 -8.19 35.62
C GLU A 356 22.51 -7.43 34.34
N LEU A 357 23.46 -7.94 33.56
CA LEU A 357 23.73 -7.40 32.24
C LEU A 357 22.49 -7.48 31.35
N VAL A 358 21.88 -8.66 31.21
CA VAL A 358 20.69 -8.86 30.35
C VAL A 358 19.54 -7.93 30.75
N LYS A 359 19.23 -7.82 32.04
CA LYS A 359 18.18 -6.91 32.55
C LYS A 359 18.49 -5.44 32.33
N SER A 360 19.77 -5.08 32.23
CA SER A 360 20.21 -3.69 32.07
C SER A 360 20.33 -3.22 30.62
N ILE A 361 20.28 -4.14 29.65
CA ILE A 361 20.37 -3.84 28.21
C ILE A 361 19.26 -2.86 27.80
N GLN A 362 19.66 -1.82 27.06
CA GLN A 362 18.75 -0.89 26.40
C GLN A 362 18.70 -1.27 24.93
N TYR A 363 17.73 -2.10 24.57
CA TYR A 363 17.68 -2.71 23.26
C TYR A 363 16.93 -1.85 22.23
N THR A 364 17.26 -2.02 20.95
CA THR A 364 16.52 -1.48 19.81
C THR A 364 16.36 -2.56 18.75
N ASN A 365 15.23 -2.55 18.06
CA ASN A 365 15.03 -3.36 16.87
C ASN A 365 15.69 -2.73 15.66
N ARG A 366 16.08 -3.59 14.72
CA ARG A 366 16.58 -3.17 13.42
C ARG A 366 15.39 -2.79 12.50
N PRO A 367 15.57 -1.91 11.50
CA PRO A 367 14.48 -1.50 10.62
C PRO A 367 13.85 -2.68 9.86
N ASN A 368 12.52 -2.77 9.85
CA ASN A 368 11.83 -4.00 9.42
C ASN A 368 11.37 -4.02 7.95
N LYS A 369 11.32 -2.87 7.25
CA LYS A 369 10.80 -2.80 5.86
C LYS A 369 11.95 -2.91 4.85
N ASP A 370 11.96 -4.00 4.08
CA ASP A 370 13.03 -4.36 3.13
C ASP A 370 14.45 -4.18 3.69
N TYR A 371 14.71 -4.80 4.84
CA TYR A 371 15.92 -4.59 5.64
C TYR A 371 17.22 -4.73 4.83
N ASP A 372 17.36 -5.75 3.98
CA ASP A 372 18.64 -6.00 3.30
C ASP A 372 19.02 -4.87 2.34
N ALA A 373 18.06 -4.39 1.55
CA ALA A 373 18.27 -3.27 0.64
C ALA A 373 18.49 -1.96 1.41
N TYR A 374 17.66 -1.71 2.43
CA TYR A 374 17.80 -0.54 3.31
C TYR A 374 19.16 -0.51 4.01
N ALA A 375 19.58 -1.63 4.61
CA ALA A 375 20.84 -1.74 5.33
C ALA A 375 22.04 -1.55 4.40
N ALA A 376 21.98 -2.07 3.17
CA ALA A 376 23.01 -1.84 2.17
C ALA A 376 23.09 -0.36 1.77
N PHE A 377 21.95 0.28 1.51
CA PHE A 377 21.86 1.69 1.19
C PHE A 377 22.38 2.58 2.32
N PHE A 378 21.94 2.31 3.55
CA PHE A 378 22.36 3.01 4.76
C PHE A 378 23.89 2.97 4.90
N ARG A 379 24.48 1.76 4.83
CA ARG A 379 25.93 1.59 4.97
C ARG A 379 26.69 2.35 3.89
N MET A 380 26.26 2.25 2.65
CA MET A 380 26.91 2.93 1.52
C MET A 380 26.98 4.44 1.74
N HIS A 381 25.87 5.08 2.09
CA HIS A 381 25.83 6.53 2.32
C HIS A 381 26.58 6.93 3.58
N ALA A 382 26.47 6.16 4.67
CA ALA A 382 27.29 6.40 5.85
C ALA A 382 28.80 6.33 5.55
N PHE A 383 29.22 5.45 4.63
CA PHE A 383 30.62 5.38 4.18
C PHE A 383 31.05 6.58 3.35
N GLU A 384 30.15 7.25 2.63
CA GLU A 384 30.45 8.51 1.94
C GLU A 384 30.74 9.66 2.92
N TYR A 385 30.22 9.58 4.15
CA TYR A 385 30.58 10.49 5.25
C TYR A 385 31.88 10.06 5.96
N LEU A 386 32.02 8.76 6.27
CA LEU A 386 33.16 8.25 7.05
C LEU A 386 34.48 8.23 6.26
N TYR A 387 34.41 8.05 4.94
CA TYR A 387 35.59 7.93 4.06
C TYR A 387 35.57 8.89 2.87
N GLY A 388 34.47 9.61 2.65
CA GLY A 388 34.33 10.58 1.59
C GLY A 388 34.18 12.01 2.10
N ASN A 389 33.57 12.86 1.26
CA ASN A 389 33.49 14.30 1.48
C ASN A 389 32.09 14.81 1.86
N LYS A 390 31.08 13.92 1.96
CA LYS A 390 29.73 14.34 2.35
C LYS A 390 29.69 14.70 3.83
N THR A 391 28.72 15.52 4.23
CA THR A 391 28.44 15.80 5.65
C THR A 391 27.48 14.78 6.25
N ALA A 392 27.48 14.65 7.58
CA ALA A 392 26.56 13.74 8.29
C ALA A 392 25.10 14.10 7.99
N SER A 393 24.77 15.40 7.98
CA SER A 393 23.43 15.90 7.66
C SER A 393 23.00 15.53 6.23
N GLN A 394 23.87 15.69 5.22
CA GLN A 394 23.56 15.30 3.84
C GLN A 394 23.23 13.82 3.72
N VAL A 395 24.09 12.96 4.29
CA VAL A 395 23.92 11.51 4.26
C VAL A 395 22.67 11.06 5.01
N LEU A 396 22.39 11.64 6.18
CA LEU A 396 21.19 11.31 6.94
C LEU A 396 19.91 11.74 6.23
N HIS A 397 19.92 12.86 5.51
CA HIS A 397 18.83 13.26 4.63
C HIS A 397 18.58 12.21 3.53
N GLU A 398 19.63 11.80 2.81
CA GLU A 398 19.52 10.80 1.75
C GLU A 398 19.02 9.44 2.29
N ILE A 399 19.47 9.03 3.47
CA ILE A 399 19.00 7.81 4.17
C ILE A 399 17.52 7.94 4.60
N ASN A 400 17.13 9.10 5.12
CA ASN A 400 15.74 9.36 5.52
C ASN A 400 14.81 9.27 4.31
N ASP A 401 15.19 9.90 3.19
CA ASP A 401 14.42 9.95 1.96
C ASP A 401 14.25 8.56 1.32
N TYR A 402 15.22 7.66 1.48
CA TYR A 402 15.11 6.27 1.05
C TYR A 402 13.95 5.53 1.74
N SER A 403 13.68 5.82 3.01
CA SER A 403 12.59 5.18 3.75
C SER A 403 11.24 5.90 3.65
N LYS A 404 11.25 7.18 3.26
CA LYS A 404 10.05 8.01 3.16
C LYS A 404 9.26 7.65 1.90
N ILE A 405 7.96 7.39 2.08
CA ILE A 405 7.01 7.26 0.97
C ILE A 405 6.34 8.62 0.81
N TYR A 406 6.67 9.31 -0.27
CA TYR A 406 6.11 10.61 -0.56
C TYR A 406 4.70 10.46 -1.11
N LYS A 407 3.81 11.30 -0.59
CA LYS A 407 2.39 11.33 -0.93
C LYS A 407 1.90 12.77 -0.99
N ILE A 408 0.80 13.00 -1.69
CA ILE A 408 0.11 14.29 -1.64
C ILE A 408 -0.74 14.28 -0.37
N SER A 409 -0.28 14.99 0.67
CA SER A 409 -0.94 15.06 1.98
C SER A 409 -1.07 16.51 2.45
N LEU A 410 -2.07 16.75 3.31
CA LEU A 410 -2.23 18.01 4.04
C LEU A 410 -1.27 18.11 5.23
N ASP A 411 -0.83 16.96 5.75
CA ASP A 411 -0.02 16.87 6.97
C ASP A 411 1.49 16.97 6.69
N GLU A 412 1.91 16.95 5.41
CA GLU A 412 3.31 17.01 5.01
C GLU A 412 3.66 18.38 4.42
N ASP A 413 4.69 19.02 4.99
CA ASP A 413 5.11 20.39 4.65
C ASP A 413 5.47 20.57 3.17
N ASP A 414 5.97 19.52 2.51
CA ASP A 414 6.50 19.61 1.14
C ASP A 414 5.41 19.86 0.07
N ASN A 415 4.16 19.41 0.29
CA ASN A 415 3.08 19.49 -0.72
C ASN A 415 1.73 20.02 -0.21
N SER A 416 1.62 20.40 1.06
CA SER A 416 0.37 20.85 1.68
C SER A 416 -0.32 21.97 0.88
N SER A 417 0.46 22.91 0.34
CA SER A 417 -0.05 24.02 -0.48
C SER A 417 -0.69 23.56 -1.80
N LEU A 418 -0.04 22.60 -2.49
CA LEU A 418 -0.58 22.00 -3.71
C LEU A 418 -1.85 21.21 -3.41
N ALA A 419 -1.84 20.46 -2.31
CA ALA A 419 -2.98 19.67 -1.89
C ALA A 419 -4.21 20.55 -1.58
N LEU A 420 -4.02 21.62 -0.80
CA LEU A 420 -5.05 22.60 -0.47
C LEU A 420 -5.65 23.29 -1.70
N LEU A 421 -4.80 23.65 -2.67
CA LEU A 421 -5.24 24.29 -3.91
C LEU A 421 -6.24 23.40 -4.66
N PHE A 422 -5.90 22.14 -4.91
CA PHE A 422 -6.77 21.23 -5.67
C PHE A 422 -8.02 20.83 -4.87
N ILE A 423 -7.93 20.63 -3.55
CA ILE A 423 -9.11 20.42 -2.69
C ILE A 423 -10.08 21.60 -2.82
N GLY A 424 -9.56 22.84 -2.81
CA GLY A 424 -10.35 24.05 -2.99
C GLY A 424 -11.02 24.12 -4.36
N ILE A 425 -10.28 23.79 -5.43
CA ILE A 425 -10.81 23.77 -6.81
C ILE A 425 -11.93 22.72 -6.95
N LEU A 426 -11.66 21.46 -6.56
CA LEU A 426 -12.62 20.37 -6.66
C LEU A 426 -13.91 20.66 -5.87
N SER A 427 -13.76 21.08 -4.61
CA SER A 427 -14.89 21.43 -3.74
C SER A 427 -15.68 22.61 -4.29
N GLY A 428 -14.98 23.64 -4.78
CA GLY A 428 -15.58 24.83 -5.39
C GLY A 428 -16.41 24.49 -6.63
N LEU A 429 -15.87 23.67 -7.54
CA LEU A 429 -16.57 23.22 -8.74
C LEU A 429 -17.81 22.38 -8.40
N MET A 430 -17.70 21.42 -7.47
CA MET A 430 -18.86 20.63 -7.02
C MET A 430 -19.95 21.50 -6.41
N MET A 431 -19.59 22.52 -5.63
CA MET A 431 -20.53 23.48 -5.07
C MET A 431 -21.21 24.32 -6.15
N ILE A 432 -20.46 24.79 -7.15
CA ILE A 432 -21.01 25.54 -8.30
C ILE A 432 -21.99 24.67 -9.08
N PHE A 433 -21.61 23.44 -9.43
CA PHE A 433 -22.47 22.54 -10.19
C PHE A 433 -23.76 22.21 -9.44
N SER A 434 -23.65 21.89 -8.14
CA SER A 434 -24.80 21.55 -7.31
C SER A 434 -25.73 22.76 -7.10
N SER A 435 -25.19 23.94 -6.79
CA SER A 435 -25.99 25.16 -6.59
C SER A 435 -26.67 25.63 -7.88
N SER A 436 -26.07 25.37 -9.04
CA SER A 436 -26.65 25.73 -10.34
C SER A 436 -27.98 25.02 -10.64
N LEU A 437 -28.29 23.90 -9.98
CA LEU A 437 -29.56 23.18 -10.14
C LEU A 437 -30.78 23.99 -9.70
N VAL A 438 -30.59 25.04 -8.88
CA VAL A 438 -31.64 26.00 -8.52
C VAL A 438 -32.24 26.66 -9.77
N LEU A 439 -31.46 26.83 -10.85
CA LEU A 439 -31.91 27.43 -12.12
C LEU A 439 -33.09 26.66 -12.74
N LEU A 440 -33.20 25.35 -12.50
CA LEU A 440 -34.31 24.51 -12.99
C LEU A 440 -35.68 24.88 -12.41
N TYR A 441 -35.70 25.64 -11.31
CA TYR A 441 -36.92 26.04 -10.60
C TYR A 441 -37.30 27.50 -10.84
N ILE A 442 -36.41 28.29 -11.42
CA ILE A 442 -36.65 29.70 -11.72
C ILE A 442 -37.46 29.81 -13.02
N LYS A 443 -38.65 30.42 -12.94
CA LYS A 443 -39.57 30.59 -14.10
C LYS A 443 -38.88 31.19 -15.33
N LYS A 444 -37.99 32.16 -15.13
CA LYS A 444 -37.24 32.86 -16.19
C LYS A 444 -36.40 31.93 -17.07
N PHE A 445 -35.86 30.84 -16.53
CA PHE A 445 -34.97 29.94 -17.25
C PHE A 445 -35.66 28.65 -17.74
N LYS A 446 -36.94 28.43 -17.37
CA LYS A 446 -37.67 27.18 -17.62
C LYS A 446 -37.58 26.70 -19.07
N ASN A 447 -37.75 27.61 -20.04
CA ASN A 447 -37.77 27.23 -21.46
C ASN A 447 -36.42 26.73 -21.98
N TYR A 448 -35.31 27.17 -21.40
CA TYR A 448 -33.95 26.83 -21.84
C TYR A 448 -33.49 25.48 -21.29
N TYR A 449 -34.07 25.01 -20.18
CA TYR A 449 -33.72 23.75 -19.53
C TYR A 449 -34.69 22.59 -19.84
N ASN A 450 -35.65 22.79 -20.77
CA ASN A 450 -36.66 21.78 -21.14
C ASN A 450 -36.12 20.57 -21.93
N PHE A 451 -34.83 20.54 -22.25
CA PHE A 451 -34.21 19.44 -22.99
C PHE A 451 -34.29 18.12 -22.20
N LEU A 452 -33.87 18.12 -20.93
CA LEU A 452 -34.04 17.00 -20.01
C LEU A 452 -35.12 17.31 -18.96
N SER A 453 -35.67 16.26 -18.34
CA SER A 453 -36.49 16.42 -17.15
C SER A 453 -35.61 16.79 -15.95
N LYS A 454 -36.20 17.43 -14.93
CA LYS A 454 -35.45 17.93 -13.77
C LYS A 454 -34.63 16.82 -13.08
N ASP A 455 -35.24 15.66 -12.86
CA ASP A 455 -34.59 14.47 -12.29
C ASP A 455 -33.38 14.02 -13.12
N PHE A 456 -33.47 14.07 -14.45
CA PHE A 456 -32.37 13.71 -15.33
C PHE A 456 -31.24 14.75 -15.31
N TRP A 457 -31.56 16.03 -15.11
CA TRP A 457 -30.56 17.06 -14.82
C TRP A 457 -29.84 16.83 -13.50
N PHE A 458 -30.58 16.49 -12.43
CA PHE A 458 -29.97 16.14 -11.13
C PHE A 458 -29.00 14.97 -11.27
N ILE A 459 -29.40 13.90 -11.95
CA ILE A 459 -28.56 12.72 -12.17
C ILE A 459 -27.31 13.09 -12.98
N SER A 460 -27.47 13.91 -14.03
CA SER A 460 -26.36 14.32 -14.88
C SER A 460 -25.31 15.16 -14.14
N ILE A 461 -25.75 16.10 -13.28
CA ILE A 461 -24.87 16.90 -12.43
C ILE A 461 -24.22 16.06 -11.30
N LEU A 462 -24.97 15.11 -10.73
CA LEU A 462 -24.42 14.16 -9.77
C LEU A 462 -23.28 13.34 -10.37
N GLY A 463 -23.42 12.92 -11.63
CA GLY A 463 -22.36 12.24 -12.37
C GLY A 463 -21.06 13.06 -12.45
N LEU A 464 -21.15 14.36 -12.75
CA LEU A 464 -19.98 15.25 -12.76
C LEU A 464 -19.35 15.42 -11.38
N CYS A 465 -20.18 15.50 -10.33
CA CYS A 465 -19.69 15.58 -8.95
C CYS A 465 -18.97 14.28 -8.53
N LEU A 466 -19.39 13.12 -9.02
CA LEU A 466 -18.69 11.85 -8.78
C LEU A 466 -17.32 11.81 -9.48
N ILE A 467 -17.22 12.32 -10.71
CA ILE A 467 -15.93 12.39 -11.42
C ILE A 467 -14.95 13.30 -10.67
N LEU A 468 -15.38 14.51 -10.28
CA LEU A 468 -14.56 15.40 -9.43
C LEU A 468 -14.24 14.75 -8.07
N GLY A 469 -15.19 13.98 -7.53
CA GLY A 469 -15.04 13.23 -6.29
C GLY A 469 -13.91 12.20 -6.32
N ALA A 470 -13.59 11.66 -7.50
CA ALA A 470 -12.50 10.70 -7.68
C ALA A 470 -11.12 11.30 -7.36
N GLY A 471 -10.94 12.61 -7.57
CA GLY A 471 -9.70 13.32 -7.26
C GLY A 471 -9.33 13.28 -5.77
N PHE A 472 -10.33 13.35 -4.88
CA PHE A 472 -10.10 13.24 -3.43
C PHE A 472 -9.50 11.90 -2.99
N LEU A 473 -9.58 10.85 -3.81
CA LEU A 473 -9.01 9.53 -3.50
C LEU A 473 -7.50 9.46 -3.79
N GLU A 474 -6.90 10.49 -4.38
CA GLU A 474 -5.46 10.56 -4.62
C GLU A 474 -4.67 11.13 -3.43
N TYR A 475 -5.35 11.61 -2.40
CA TYR A 475 -4.73 12.23 -1.22
C TYR A 475 -4.44 11.22 -0.11
N GLY A 476 -3.33 11.44 0.59
CA GLY A 476 -2.87 10.61 1.70
C GLY A 476 -2.40 9.23 1.26
N ASP A 477 -2.49 8.24 2.16
CA ASP A 477 -2.02 6.88 1.87
C ASP A 477 -2.86 6.21 0.79
N ILE A 478 -2.19 5.57 -0.17
CA ILE A 478 -2.84 4.85 -1.25
C ILE A 478 -3.20 3.46 -0.74
N SER A 479 -4.46 3.07 -0.94
CA SER A 479 -4.94 1.76 -0.55
C SER A 479 -5.58 1.06 -1.74
N LYS A 480 -5.62 -0.27 -1.68
CA LYS A 480 -6.37 -1.08 -2.66
C LYS A 480 -7.81 -0.58 -2.82
N PHE A 481 -8.44 -0.17 -1.72
CA PHE A 481 -9.78 0.40 -1.72
C PHE A 481 -9.84 1.73 -2.51
N LYS A 482 -8.95 2.69 -2.22
CA LYS A 482 -8.91 3.97 -2.93
C LYS A 482 -8.64 3.78 -4.42
N CYS A 483 -7.69 2.92 -4.79
CA CYS A 483 -7.39 2.60 -6.18
C CYS A 483 -8.62 2.08 -6.93
N GLN A 484 -9.36 1.16 -6.31
CA GLN A 484 -10.58 0.61 -6.90
C GLN A 484 -11.69 1.64 -7.02
N PHE A 485 -11.96 2.34 -5.92
CA PHE A 485 -13.09 3.23 -5.85
C PHE A 485 -12.89 4.47 -6.74
N LYS A 486 -11.65 4.89 -6.97
CA LYS A 486 -11.30 5.95 -7.92
C LYS A 486 -11.78 5.63 -9.32
N TRP A 487 -11.44 4.46 -9.84
CA TRP A 487 -11.88 4.01 -11.16
C TRP A 487 -13.41 3.96 -11.25
N ILE A 488 -14.07 3.35 -10.25
CA ILE A 488 -15.53 3.24 -10.18
C ILE A 488 -16.20 4.63 -10.18
N MET A 489 -15.70 5.59 -9.41
CA MET A 489 -16.28 6.94 -9.37
C MET A 489 -16.23 7.63 -10.73
N VAL A 490 -15.13 7.48 -11.47
CA VAL A 490 -14.99 8.04 -12.82
C VAL A 490 -15.95 7.36 -13.80
N THR A 491 -15.93 6.03 -13.89
CA THR A 491 -16.74 5.29 -14.88
C THR A 491 -18.24 5.41 -14.61
N PHE A 492 -18.65 5.33 -13.35
CA PHE A 492 -20.03 5.50 -12.91
C PHE A 492 -20.49 6.93 -13.11
N GLY A 493 -19.62 7.92 -12.82
CA GLY A 493 -19.89 9.34 -13.04
C GLY A 493 -20.16 9.67 -14.52
N ILE A 494 -19.37 9.12 -15.44
CA ILE A 494 -19.58 9.25 -16.90
C ILE A 494 -20.95 8.69 -17.30
N THR A 495 -21.31 7.51 -16.79
CA THR A 495 -22.61 6.87 -17.06
C THR A 495 -23.77 7.74 -16.58
N LEU A 496 -23.73 8.23 -15.34
CA LEU A 496 -24.78 9.11 -14.81
C LEU A 496 -24.87 10.44 -15.58
N ASN A 497 -23.75 10.96 -16.07
CA ASN A 497 -23.74 12.20 -16.83
C ASN A 497 -24.39 12.04 -18.23
N LEU A 498 -23.97 11.03 -18.98
CA LEU A 498 -24.29 10.90 -20.41
C LEU A 498 -25.58 10.12 -20.70
N ILE A 499 -25.92 9.08 -19.93
CA ILE A 499 -27.10 8.23 -20.23
C ILE A 499 -28.43 9.01 -20.22
N PRO A 500 -28.67 10.00 -19.33
CA PRO A 500 -29.84 10.86 -19.43
C PRO A 500 -29.96 11.62 -20.76
N ILE A 501 -28.82 11.99 -21.36
CA ILE A 501 -28.75 12.69 -22.65
C ILE A 501 -29.00 11.70 -23.79
N LEU A 502 -28.41 10.50 -23.71
CA LEU A 502 -28.63 9.43 -24.67
C LEU A 502 -30.11 9.04 -24.77
N HIS A 503 -30.78 8.95 -23.61
CA HIS A 503 -32.24 8.75 -23.53
C HIS A 503 -32.98 9.79 -24.39
N LYS A 504 -32.60 11.06 -24.26
CA LYS A 504 -33.28 12.16 -24.95
C LYS A 504 -33.10 12.11 -26.47
N LEU A 505 -31.89 11.82 -26.95
CA LEU A 505 -31.64 11.64 -28.39
C LEU A 505 -32.49 10.50 -28.95
N LEU A 506 -32.48 9.34 -28.28
CA LEU A 506 -33.26 8.18 -28.71
C LEU A 506 -34.78 8.44 -28.74
N VAL A 507 -35.30 9.33 -27.88
CA VAL A 507 -36.70 9.77 -27.91
C VAL A 507 -36.98 10.75 -29.05
N CYS A 508 -35.98 11.53 -29.49
CA CYS A 508 -36.06 12.50 -30.57
C CYS A 508 -35.77 11.90 -31.96
N PHE A 509 -35.62 10.57 -32.06
CA PHE A 509 -35.28 9.91 -33.32
C PHE A 509 -36.27 10.28 -34.45
N PRO A 510 -35.80 10.54 -35.70
CA PRO A 510 -36.63 11.10 -36.77
C PRO A 510 -37.82 10.22 -37.23
N GLU A 511 -37.73 8.91 -37.07
CA GLU A 511 -38.80 7.95 -37.38
C GLU A 511 -39.41 7.38 -36.09
N GLU A 512 -40.74 7.40 -35.97
CA GLU A 512 -41.42 6.68 -34.91
C GLU A 512 -41.13 5.17 -35.04
N ASN A 513 -40.49 4.63 -34.02
CA ASN A 513 -40.18 3.22 -33.93
C ASN A 513 -40.54 2.68 -32.55
N LYS A 514 -40.73 1.36 -32.47
CA LYS A 514 -41.13 0.67 -31.23
C LYS A 514 -40.14 0.91 -30.08
N TYR A 515 -38.86 1.10 -30.39
CA TYR A 515 -37.81 1.29 -29.38
C TYR A 515 -37.85 2.70 -28.80
N SER A 516 -37.87 3.76 -29.62
CA SER A 516 -38.02 5.14 -29.17
C SER A 516 -39.29 5.36 -28.35
N THR A 517 -40.40 4.73 -28.76
CA THR A 517 -41.67 4.78 -28.01
C THR A 517 -41.56 4.07 -26.66
N TRP A 518 -40.93 2.90 -26.62
CA TRP A 518 -40.69 2.17 -25.37
C TRP A 518 -39.77 2.95 -24.41
N ILE A 519 -38.67 3.52 -24.93
CA ILE A 519 -37.71 4.32 -24.16
C ILE A 519 -38.38 5.57 -23.58
N LYS A 520 -39.25 6.23 -24.36
CA LYS A 520 -40.04 7.39 -23.91
C LYS A 520 -40.94 7.02 -22.72
N ASN A 521 -41.60 5.87 -22.77
CA ASN A 521 -42.53 5.43 -21.72
C ASN A 521 -41.83 4.81 -20.50
N ASN A 522 -40.59 4.31 -20.66
CA ASN A 522 -39.87 3.54 -19.64
C ASN A 522 -38.52 4.17 -19.25
N ARG A 523 -38.47 5.50 -19.13
CA ARG A 523 -37.21 6.25 -18.91
C ARG A 523 -36.34 5.76 -17.74
N TYR A 524 -36.95 5.34 -16.63
CA TYR A 524 -36.21 4.84 -15.46
C TYR A 524 -35.67 3.42 -15.66
N ILE A 525 -36.42 2.57 -16.37
CA ILE A 525 -35.95 1.23 -16.72
C ILE A 525 -34.78 1.33 -17.71
N PHE A 526 -34.85 2.26 -18.66
CA PHE A 526 -33.74 2.55 -19.57
C PHE A 526 -32.47 2.93 -18.78
N LEU A 527 -32.55 3.95 -17.91
CA LEU A 527 -31.42 4.36 -17.08
C LEU A 527 -30.90 3.21 -16.19
N PHE A 528 -31.81 2.50 -15.53
CA PHE A 528 -31.47 1.37 -14.65
C PHE A 528 -30.71 0.26 -15.39
N THR A 529 -31.01 0.03 -16.67
CA THR A 529 -30.32 -0.99 -17.47
C THR A 529 -28.83 -0.67 -17.61
N PHE A 530 -28.48 0.58 -17.89
CA PHE A 530 -27.07 1.01 -18.00
C PHE A 530 -26.37 1.00 -16.64
N ILE A 531 -27.06 1.41 -15.57
CA ILE A 531 -26.54 1.32 -14.19
C ILE A 531 -26.28 -0.15 -13.80
N LEU A 532 -27.19 -1.06 -14.14
CA LEU A 532 -27.03 -2.48 -13.84
C LEU A 532 -25.83 -3.09 -14.57
N ILE A 533 -25.62 -2.72 -15.84
CA ILE A 533 -24.43 -3.13 -16.60
C ILE A 533 -23.16 -2.62 -15.91
N GLU A 534 -23.14 -1.35 -15.47
CA GLU A 534 -22.00 -0.78 -14.75
C GLU A 534 -21.72 -1.55 -13.45
N LEU A 535 -22.75 -1.80 -12.63
CA LEU A 535 -22.60 -2.53 -11.37
C LEU A 535 -22.10 -3.97 -11.56
N ILE A 536 -22.48 -4.63 -12.65
CA ILE A 536 -21.96 -5.97 -12.98
C ILE A 536 -20.47 -5.88 -13.31
N LEU A 537 -20.05 -4.91 -14.13
CA LEU A 537 -18.64 -4.71 -14.48
C LEU A 537 -17.82 -4.32 -13.25
N ASP A 538 -18.35 -3.45 -12.38
CA ASP A 538 -17.73 -3.08 -11.11
C ASP A 538 -17.59 -4.30 -10.20
N GLY A 539 -18.64 -5.14 -10.10
CA GLY A 539 -18.59 -6.40 -9.36
C GLY A 539 -17.50 -7.35 -9.87
N LEU A 540 -17.31 -7.44 -11.19
CA LEU A 540 -16.25 -8.25 -11.80
C LEU A 540 -14.84 -7.71 -11.50
N SER A 541 -14.66 -6.40 -11.36
CA SER A 541 -13.35 -5.80 -11.09
C SER A 541 -12.83 -6.14 -9.67
N PHE A 542 -13.73 -6.42 -8.73
CA PHE A 542 -13.37 -6.85 -7.36
C PHE A 542 -12.79 -8.27 -7.28
N ILE A 543 -12.95 -9.12 -8.31
CA ILE A 543 -12.40 -10.48 -8.31
C ILE A 543 -10.86 -10.44 -8.31
N LYS A 544 -10.28 -9.54 -9.10
CA LYS A 544 -8.82 -9.29 -9.15
C LYS A 544 -8.57 -7.79 -9.12
N PRO A 545 -8.48 -7.21 -7.92
CA PRO A 545 -8.42 -5.77 -7.80
C PRO A 545 -7.04 -5.18 -8.11
N TYR A 546 -6.97 -3.87 -8.36
CA TYR A 546 -5.78 -3.05 -8.29
C TYR A 546 -4.97 -3.34 -7.03
N GLU A 547 -3.66 -3.39 -7.24
CA GLU A 547 -2.65 -3.50 -6.20
C GLU A 547 -1.90 -2.18 -6.06
N VAL A 548 -1.41 -1.93 -4.85
CA VAL A 548 -0.53 -0.79 -4.59
C VAL A 548 0.89 -1.25 -4.90
N ASN A 549 1.49 -0.65 -5.94
CA ASN A 549 2.87 -0.87 -6.30
C ASN A 549 3.74 0.23 -5.69
N PHE A 550 4.87 -0.17 -5.12
CA PHE A 550 5.91 0.75 -4.68
C PHE A 550 6.84 1.05 -5.85
N VAL A 551 7.00 2.34 -6.17
CA VAL A 551 7.99 2.80 -7.16
C VAL A 551 9.23 3.21 -6.39
N PHE A 552 10.29 2.41 -6.53
CA PHE A 552 11.60 2.73 -5.95
C PHE A 552 12.43 3.50 -6.98
N ASN A 553 12.78 4.75 -6.69
CA ASN A 553 13.67 5.54 -7.54
C ASN A 553 14.97 5.87 -6.80
N ILE A 554 16.02 5.05 -6.99
CA ILE A 554 17.28 5.20 -6.23
C ILE A 554 18.30 6.09 -6.96
N ASN A 555 18.24 6.16 -8.29
CA ASN A 555 19.44 6.54 -9.05
C ASN A 555 19.46 7.99 -9.56
N ASN A 556 18.37 8.76 -9.45
CA ASN A 556 18.22 10.05 -10.13
C ASN A 556 17.78 11.23 -9.24
N GLY A 557 17.70 11.07 -7.92
CA GLY A 557 17.12 12.09 -7.03
C GLY A 557 15.58 12.18 -7.07
N ASP A 558 14.93 11.20 -7.70
CA ASP A 558 13.48 11.02 -7.66
C ASP A 558 13.09 10.32 -6.35
N VAL A 559 11.93 10.66 -5.79
CA VAL A 559 11.48 10.13 -4.49
C VAL A 559 10.72 8.81 -4.61
N ASN A 560 10.61 8.07 -3.49
CA ASN A 560 9.80 6.85 -3.40
C ASN A 560 8.33 7.19 -3.19
N PHE A 561 7.43 6.52 -3.91
CA PHE A 561 5.98 6.72 -3.80
C PHE A 561 5.19 5.46 -4.15
N GLU A 562 3.91 5.46 -3.81
CA GLU A 562 2.96 4.40 -4.12
C GLU A 562 2.13 4.77 -5.37
N ILE A 563 1.80 3.78 -6.21
CA ILE A 563 0.89 3.97 -7.34
C ILE A 563 -0.07 2.79 -7.48
N CYS A 564 -1.28 3.06 -7.95
CA CYS A 564 -2.26 2.04 -8.29
C CYS A 564 -1.82 1.30 -9.56
N SER A 565 -1.75 -0.02 -9.50
CA SER A 565 -1.36 -0.86 -10.63
C SER A 565 -2.32 -2.04 -10.81
N LEU A 566 -2.55 -2.41 -12.05
CA LEU A 566 -3.37 -3.54 -12.42
C LEU A 566 -2.47 -4.59 -13.08
N ASN A 567 -1.83 -5.44 -12.29
CA ASN A 567 -0.82 -6.38 -12.81
C ASN A 567 -1.44 -7.66 -13.38
N GLU A 568 -2.57 -8.09 -12.81
CA GLU A 568 -3.27 -9.34 -13.13
C GLU A 568 -3.96 -9.31 -14.50
N THR A 569 -3.85 -10.42 -15.24
CA THR A 569 -4.40 -10.54 -16.61
C THR A 569 -5.93 -10.42 -16.64
N PHE A 570 -6.62 -11.04 -15.67
CA PHE A 570 -8.07 -10.96 -15.57
C PHE A 570 -8.54 -9.53 -15.25
N GLY A 571 -7.86 -8.84 -14.33
CA GLY A 571 -8.14 -7.44 -14.03
C GLY A 571 -8.03 -6.56 -15.28
N LYS A 572 -6.92 -6.69 -16.02
CA LYS A 572 -6.70 -5.98 -17.30
C LYS A 572 -7.80 -6.28 -18.32
N PHE A 573 -8.26 -7.53 -18.41
CA PHE A 573 -9.35 -7.90 -19.29
C PHE A 573 -10.67 -7.20 -18.93
N VAL A 574 -11.05 -7.17 -17.64
CA VAL A 574 -12.24 -6.44 -17.17
C VAL A 574 -12.11 -4.94 -17.47
N HIS A 575 -10.93 -4.37 -17.27
CA HIS A 575 -10.66 -2.96 -17.58
C HIS A 575 -10.82 -2.63 -19.08
N ILE A 576 -10.31 -3.50 -19.96
CA ILE A 576 -10.51 -3.36 -21.41
C ILE A 576 -12.01 -3.45 -21.77
N LEU A 577 -12.76 -4.34 -21.11
CA LEU A 577 -14.20 -4.47 -21.32
C LEU A 577 -14.95 -3.18 -20.94
N PHE A 578 -14.57 -2.51 -19.84
CA PHE A 578 -15.09 -1.18 -19.49
C PHE A 578 -14.83 -0.15 -20.58
N ILE A 579 -13.57 -0.05 -21.05
CA ILE A 579 -13.20 0.91 -22.09
C ILE A 579 -14.01 0.67 -23.37
N LEU A 580 -14.12 -0.59 -23.81
CA LEU A 580 -14.91 -0.95 -25.00
C LEU A 580 -16.39 -0.59 -24.85
N TYR A 581 -16.96 -0.80 -23.65
CA TYR A 581 -18.34 -0.42 -23.35
C TYR A 581 -18.54 1.10 -23.45
N LYS A 582 -17.63 1.93 -22.93
CA LYS A 582 -17.72 3.40 -23.08
C LYS A 582 -17.53 3.86 -24.52
N VAL A 583 -16.57 3.28 -25.24
CA VAL A 583 -16.36 3.58 -26.67
C VAL A 583 -17.63 3.27 -27.48
N LEU A 584 -18.33 2.16 -27.18
CA LEU A 584 -19.60 1.85 -27.83
C LEU A 584 -20.66 2.92 -27.57
N ILE A 585 -20.77 3.43 -26.33
CA ILE A 585 -21.68 4.54 -26.00
C ILE A 585 -21.34 5.79 -26.82
N PHE A 586 -20.06 6.18 -26.89
CA PHE A 586 -19.64 7.33 -27.69
C PHE A 586 -19.93 7.15 -29.19
N LEU A 587 -19.75 5.95 -29.74
CA LEU A 587 -20.10 5.66 -31.14
C LEU A 587 -21.61 5.79 -31.40
N VAL A 588 -22.45 5.35 -30.45
CA VAL A 588 -23.90 5.54 -30.54
C VAL A 588 -24.26 7.03 -30.51
N PHE A 589 -23.61 7.83 -29.63
CA PHE A 589 -23.79 9.28 -29.63
C PHE A 589 -23.44 9.92 -30.96
N LEU A 590 -22.25 9.62 -31.51
CA LEU A 590 -21.83 10.18 -32.80
C LEU A 590 -22.80 9.82 -33.93
N LEU A 591 -23.30 8.58 -33.93
CA LEU A 591 -24.31 8.15 -34.91
C LEU A 591 -25.62 8.92 -34.77
N LEU A 592 -26.14 9.08 -33.55
CA LEU A 592 -27.39 9.82 -33.30
C LEU A 592 -27.24 11.30 -33.60
N ILE A 593 -26.14 11.93 -33.19
CA ILE A 593 -25.78 13.32 -33.53
C ILE A 593 -25.78 13.52 -35.04
N PHE A 594 -25.19 12.58 -35.79
CA PHE A 594 -25.21 12.62 -37.24
C PHE A 594 -26.64 12.49 -37.80
N ILE A 595 -27.41 11.51 -37.34
CA ILE A 595 -28.78 11.28 -37.80
C ILE A 595 -29.69 12.48 -37.53
N GLU A 596 -29.54 13.11 -36.37
CA GLU A 596 -30.46 14.14 -35.87
C GLU A 596 -30.03 15.57 -36.24
N TRP A 597 -28.90 15.73 -36.94
CA TRP A 597 -28.20 17.00 -37.17
C TRP A 597 -29.06 18.17 -37.65
N SER A 598 -30.07 17.91 -38.49
CA SER A 598 -30.91 18.96 -39.10
C SER A 598 -32.20 19.24 -38.32
N ILE A 599 -32.46 18.58 -37.20
CA ILE A 599 -33.70 18.77 -36.41
C ILE A 599 -33.67 20.13 -35.72
N LYS A 600 -34.59 21.03 -36.11
CA LYS A 600 -34.65 22.41 -35.58
C LYS A 600 -34.83 22.48 -34.06
N LYS A 601 -35.59 21.55 -33.48
CA LYS A 601 -35.95 21.53 -32.06
C LYS A 601 -34.76 21.32 -31.11
N ILE A 602 -33.73 20.59 -31.55
CA ILE A 602 -32.56 20.21 -30.74
C ILE A 602 -31.25 20.65 -31.40
N HIS A 603 -31.34 21.60 -32.33
CA HIS A 603 -30.21 22.03 -33.16
C HIS A 603 -29.02 22.57 -32.37
N TYR A 604 -29.28 23.37 -31.34
CA TYR A 604 -28.23 23.91 -30.48
C TYR A 604 -27.63 22.82 -29.58
N GLU A 605 -28.46 21.91 -29.08
CA GLU A 605 -28.04 20.77 -28.27
C GLU A 605 -27.15 19.80 -29.03
N ILE A 606 -27.50 19.45 -30.26
CA ILE A 606 -26.68 18.52 -31.06
C ILE A 606 -25.29 19.08 -31.33
N ARG A 607 -25.19 20.39 -31.64
CA ARG A 607 -23.90 21.04 -31.92
C ARG A 607 -22.99 21.10 -30.71
N THR A 608 -23.55 21.44 -29.55
CA THR A 608 -22.79 21.49 -28.28
C THR A 608 -22.40 20.08 -27.84
N LEU A 609 -23.30 19.12 -27.94
CA LEU A 609 -23.05 17.72 -27.61
C LEU A 609 -21.99 17.08 -28.51
N CYS A 610 -21.94 17.43 -29.80
CA CYS A 610 -20.87 16.99 -30.69
C CYS A 610 -19.49 17.41 -30.15
N GLY A 611 -19.35 18.66 -29.73
CA GLY A 611 -18.12 19.15 -29.10
C GLY A 611 -17.76 18.42 -27.81
N VAL A 612 -18.75 18.13 -26.96
CA VAL A 612 -18.56 17.38 -25.71
C VAL A 612 -18.04 15.98 -25.99
N ILE A 613 -18.69 15.22 -26.87
CA ILE A 613 -18.29 13.83 -27.15
C ILE A 613 -16.86 13.76 -27.72
N TYR A 614 -16.43 14.75 -28.51
CA TYR A 614 -15.04 14.82 -28.95
C TYR A 614 -14.05 15.10 -27.81
N LEU A 615 -14.39 15.98 -26.86
CA LEU A 615 -13.56 16.25 -25.69
C LEU A 615 -13.53 15.04 -24.75
N ASP A 616 -14.66 14.38 -24.52
CA ASP A 616 -14.76 13.17 -23.69
C ASP A 616 -13.92 12.03 -24.26
N LEU A 617 -13.93 11.86 -25.58
CA LEU A 617 -13.07 10.90 -26.27
C LEU A 617 -11.58 11.24 -26.07
N LEU A 618 -11.22 12.51 -26.15
CA LEU A 618 -9.85 12.97 -25.94
C LEU A 618 -9.39 12.75 -24.47
N ASP A 619 -10.23 13.11 -23.50
CA ASP A 619 -9.96 12.91 -22.07
C ASP A 619 -9.86 11.41 -21.73
N THR A 620 -10.70 10.57 -22.33
CA THR A 620 -10.61 9.11 -22.19
C THR A 620 -9.29 8.58 -22.73
N VAL A 621 -8.82 9.08 -23.88
CA VAL A 621 -7.51 8.70 -24.43
C VAL A 621 -6.38 9.15 -23.52
N PHE A 622 -6.43 10.36 -22.97
CA PHE A 622 -5.41 10.82 -22.04
C PHE A 622 -5.38 9.99 -20.75
N LEU A 623 -6.53 9.60 -20.22
CA LEU A 623 -6.61 8.72 -19.05
C LEU A 623 -5.96 7.35 -19.31
N ILE A 624 -6.20 6.76 -20.49
CA ILE A 624 -5.56 5.50 -20.89
C ILE A 624 -4.03 5.66 -21.03
N ILE A 625 -3.57 6.80 -21.56
CA ILE A 625 -2.14 7.10 -21.70
C ILE A 625 -1.50 7.25 -20.31
N THR A 626 -2.11 7.99 -19.38
CA THR A 626 -1.56 8.17 -18.03
C THR A 626 -1.44 6.85 -17.28
N GLU A 627 -2.40 5.95 -17.46
CA GLU A 627 -2.35 4.59 -16.88
C GLU A 627 -1.31 3.68 -17.57
N SER A 628 -0.98 3.93 -18.83
CA SER A 628 -0.03 3.12 -19.60
C SER A 628 1.42 3.60 -19.44
N LEU A 629 1.63 4.86 -19.09
CA LEU A 629 2.95 5.45 -18.90
C LEU A 629 3.48 5.14 -17.50
N ASN A 630 4.74 4.70 -17.43
CA ASN A 630 5.45 4.51 -16.17
C ASN A 630 5.97 5.87 -15.66
N ILE A 631 5.07 6.71 -15.16
CA ILE A 631 5.40 8.05 -14.66
C ILE A 631 6.16 7.91 -13.33
N LYS A 632 7.43 8.34 -13.32
CA LYS A 632 8.33 8.22 -12.16
C LYS A 632 8.22 9.38 -11.16
N ASN A 633 7.18 10.20 -11.27
CA ASN A 633 6.98 11.36 -10.41
C ASN A 633 5.51 11.43 -9.95
N TYR A 634 5.28 11.24 -8.65
CA TYR A 634 3.94 11.21 -8.06
C TYR A 634 3.18 12.52 -8.22
N THR A 635 3.85 13.68 -8.10
CA THR A 635 3.24 15.00 -8.31
C THR A 635 2.73 15.14 -9.74
N VAL A 636 3.52 14.71 -10.74
CA VAL A 636 3.11 14.73 -12.15
C VAL A 636 1.93 13.80 -12.39
N SER A 637 1.97 12.58 -11.82
CA SER A 637 0.87 11.62 -11.92
C SER A 637 -0.42 12.18 -11.34
N PHE A 638 -0.35 12.82 -10.16
CA PHE A 638 -1.48 13.47 -9.51
C PHE A 638 -2.06 14.60 -10.37
N LEU A 639 -1.20 15.52 -10.82
CA LEU A 639 -1.61 16.66 -11.65
C LEU A 639 -2.31 16.23 -12.94
N LEU A 640 -1.81 15.19 -13.61
CA LEU A 640 -2.42 14.71 -14.85
C LEU A 640 -3.83 14.17 -14.62
N ASN A 641 -4.05 13.38 -13.56
CA ASN A 641 -5.38 12.84 -13.26
C ASN A 641 -6.36 13.96 -12.88
N GLU A 642 -5.94 14.88 -12.00
CA GLU A 642 -6.75 16.04 -11.59
C GLU A 642 -7.17 16.91 -12.78
N ILE A 643 -6.23 17.22 -13.68
CA ILE A 643 -6.51 18.02 -14.88
C ILE A 643 -7.52 17.31 -15.78
N ILE A 644 -7.41 15.99 -15.96
CA ILE A 644 -8.36 15.21 -16.77
C ILE A 644 -9.75 15.27 -16.14
N TYR A 645 -9.88 15.02 -14.83
CA TYR A 645 -11.19 15.03 -14.15
C TYR A 645 -11.86 16.40 -14.18
N ILE A 646 -11.08 17.47 -13.99
CA ILE A 646 -11.56 18.85 -14.05
C ILE A 646 -11.97 19.21 -15.48
N THR A 647 -11.16 18.87 -16.48
CA THR A 647 -11.41 19.19 -17.90
C THR A 647 -12.67 18.50 -18.39
N PHE A 648 -12.81 17.19 -18.12
CA PHE A 648 -14.00 16.42 -18.43
C PHE A 648 -15.25 17.04 -17.80
N SER A 649 -15.15 17.38 -16.52
CA SER A 649 -16.31 17.88 -15.77
C SER A 649 -16.72 19.29 -16.20
N LEU A 650 -15.76 20.18 -16.47
CA LEU A 650 -16.00 21.54 -16.95
C LEU A 650 -16.53 21.57 -18.38
N SER A 651 -16.01 20.73 -19.28
CA SER A 651 -16.46 20.66 -20.67
C SER A 651 -17.92 20.19 -20.74
N ASN A 652 -18.25 19.10 -20.02
CA ASN A 652 -19.61 18.57 -19.93
C ASN A 652 -20.56 19.56 -19.27
N TYR A 653 -20.21 20.11 -18.11
CA TYR A 653 -21.04 21.09 -17.44
C TYR A 653 -21.27 22.31 -18.33
N GLY A 654 -20.19 22.91 -18.86
CA GLY A 654 -20.23 24.16 -19.62
C GLY A 654 -21.04 24.03 -20.90
N LEU A 655 -20.82 22.98 -21.69
CA LEU A 655 -21.44 22.82 -23.00
C LEU A 655 -22.85 22.22 -22.95
N ILE A 656 -23.17 21.38 -21.95
CA ILE A 656 -24.49 20.73 -21.86
C ILE A 656 -25.47 21.54 -20.99
N TYR A 657 -24.99 22.03 -19.84
CA TYR A 657 -25.83 22.69 -18.82
C TYR A 657 -25.61 24.21 -18.77
N GLY A 658 -24.37 24.67 -18.66
CA GLY A 658 -23.99 26.06 -18.41
C GLY A 658 -24.31 27.01 -19.57
N TYR A 659 -24.06 26.60 -20.81
CA TYR A 659 -24.32 27.39 -22.02
C TYR A 659 -25.80 27.82 -22.15
N ARG A 660 -26.73 27.10 -21.52
CA ARG A 660 -28.16 27.45 -21.51
C ARG A 660 -28.43 28.80 -20.84
N LEU A 661 -27.61 29.19 -19.86
CA LEU A 661 -27.66 30.52 -19.26
C LEU A 661 -27.26 31.61 -20.27
N PHE A 662 -26.27 31.33 -21.12
CA PHE A 662 -25.83 32.23 -22.18
C PHE A 662 -26.86 32.35 -23.32
N LEU A 663 -27.53 31.24 -23.69
CA LEU A 663 -28.65 31.26 -24.63
C LEU A 663 -29.77 32.20 -24.20
N TYR A 664 -30.08 32.25 -22.89
CA TYR A 664 -31.06 33.18 -22.37
C TYR A 664 -30.69 34.65 -22.65
N TYR A 665 -29.45 35.04 -22.37
CA TYR A 665 -29.02 36.44 -22.57
C TYR A 665 -28.95 36.82 -24.05
N THR A 666 -28.46 35.91 -24.91
CA THR A 666 -28.32 36.18 -26.35
C THR A 666 -29.65 36.20 -27.09
N GLN A 667 -30.56 35.27 -26.78
CA GLN A 667 -31.89 35.24 -27.42
C GLN A 667 -32.80 36.35 -26.90
N LYS A 668 -32.68 36.75 -25.62
CA LYS A 668 -33.39 37.93 -25.08
C LYS A 668 -33.01 39.21 -25.83
N ASN A 669 -31.72 39.41 -26.07
CA ASN A 669 -31.25 40.58 -26.82
C ASN A 669 -31.74 40.56 -28.28
N ASN A 670 -31.74 39.39 -28.93
CA ASN A 670 -32.30 39.27 -30.28
C ASN A 670 -33.81 39.52 -30.34
N GLU A 671 -34.59 39.13 -29.33
CA GLU A 671 -36.02 39.46 -29.25
C GLU A 671 -36.24 40.96 -28.95
N GLU A 672 -35.43 41.57 -28.07
CA GLU A 672 -35.47 43.02 -27.81
C GLU A 672 -35.06 43.84 -29.07
N ASP A 673 -34.06 43.38 -29.82
CA ASP A 673 -33.63 43.98 -31.10
C ASP A 673 -34.63 43.74 -32.24
N LEU A 674 -35.30 42.58 -32.26
CA LEU A 674 -36.39 42.30 -33.21
C LEU A 674 -37.62 43.18 -32.91
N ILE A 675 -37.95 43.39 -31.63
CA ILE A 675 -39.04 44.30 -31.22
C ILE A 675 -38.69 45.76 -31.52
N ASN A 676 -37.44 46.16 -31.35
CA ASN A 676 -36.96 47.51 -31.71
C ASN A 676 -36.94 47.73 -33.24
N SER A 677 -36.53 46.72 -34.02
CA SER A 677 -36.54 46.79 -35.49
C SER A 677 -37.95 46.72 -36.08
N LEU A 678 -38.89 45.98 -35.48
CA LEU A 678 -40.30 45.98 -35.86
C LEU A 678 -41.00 47.30 -35.53
N LYS A 679 -40.60 47.99 -34.44
CA LYS A 679 -41.04 49.36 -34.16
C LYS A 679 -40.51 50.35 -35.20
N MET A 680 -39.28 50.19 -35.69
CA MET A 680 -38.75 51.02 -36.80
C MET A 680 -39.39 50.69 -38.15
N PHE A 681 -39.79 49.44 -38.39
CA PHE A 681 -40.43 49.02 -39.65
C PHE A 681 -41.88 49.49 -39.80
N ASN A 682 -42.59 49.76 -38.70
CA ASN A 682 -43.94 50.33 -38.76
C ASN A 682 -43.99 51.82 -39.14
N ASP A 683 -42.85 52.53 -39.09
CA ASP A 683 -42.74 53.94 -39.50
C ASP A 683 -42.31 54.13 -40.97
N SER A 684 -42.07 53.06 -41.73
CA SER A 684 -41.67 53.17 -43.13
C SER A 684 -42.27 52.07 -44.00
N SER A 685 -43.50 52.29 -44.42
CA SER A 685 -44.16 51.47 -45.44
C SER A 685 -43.64 51.78 -46.86
N VAL A 686 -43.63 50.72 -47.68
CA VAL A 686 -43.70 50.66 -49.16
C VAL A 686 -42.36 50.53 -49.92
N SER A 687 -42.07 49.33 -50.42
CA SER A 687 -42.11 49.04 -51.87
C SER A 687 -41.83 47.56 -52.20
N ASN A 688 -42.62 47.05 -53.14
CA ASN A 688 -42.54 45.73 -53.77
C ASN A 688 -41.22 45.51 -54.52
N ARG A 689 -40.75 44.25 -54.58
CA ARG A 689 -40.18 43.65 -55.81
C ARG A 689 -40.15 42.12 -55.75
N ASN A 690 -40.76 41.51 -56.76
CA ASN A 690 -40.65 40.10 -57.13
C ASN A 690 -39.26 39.80 -57.70
N SER A 691 -38.74 38.60 -57.42
CA SER A 691 -37.80 37.92 -58.31
C SER A 691 -37.87 36.41 -58.10
N THR A 692 -38.38 35.72 -59.11
CA THR A 692 -38.24 34.30 -59.41
C THR A 692 -36.77 33.95 -59.65
N MET A 693 -36.28 32.80 -59.14
CA MET A 693 -35.05 32.19 -59.64
C MET A 693 -35.20 30.67 -59.76
N GLN A 694 -34.79 30.17 -60.92
CA GLN A 694 -34.92 28.82 -61.45
C GLN A 694 -34.10 27.79 -60.66
N LEU A 695 -34.64 26.57 -60.55
CA LEU A 695 -33.92 25.37 -60.13
C LEU A 695 -33.31 24.70 -61.37
N ASP A 696 -31.98 24.70 -61.45
CA ASP A 696 -31.24 23.87 -62.39
C ASP A 696 -31.10 22.45 -61.85
N ASP A 697 -31.66 21.51 -62.60
CA ASP A 697 -31.65 20.08 -62.33
C ASP A 697 -30.39 19.47 -62.97
N SER A 698 -29.39 19.12 -62.15
CA SER A 698 -28.22 18.37 -62.61
C SER A 698 -28.20 16.96 -62.00
N LYS A 699 -28.55 16.00 -62.87
CA LYS A 699 -28.37 14.56 -62.67
C LYS A 699 -26.94 14.23 -62.25
N SER A 700 -26.77 13.59 -61.10
CA SER A 700 -25.52 12.90 -60.75
C SER A 700 -25.75 11.42 -60.42
N LYS A 701 -24.70 10.66 -60.73
CA LYS A 701 -24.63 9.21 -60.96
C LYS A 701 -25.11 8.35 -59.79
N LYS A 702 -25.83 7.27 -60.11
CA LYS A 702 -26.17 6.17 -59.20
C LYS A 702 -24.89 5.54 -58.64
N SER A 703 -24.61 5.75 -57.36
CA SER A 703 -23.76 4.87 -56.56
C SER A 703 -24.64 3.84 -55.83
N SER A 704 -24.16 2.60 -55.71
CA SER A 704 -24.82 1.50 -55.02
C SER A 704 -24.75 1.70 -53.50
N ILE A 705 -25.40 2.76 -53.00
CA ILE A 705 -25.58 2.97 -51.57
C ILE A 705 -26.64 1.97 -51.10
N SER A 706 -26.29 1.13 -50.11
CA SER A 706 -27.21 0.18 -49.50
C SER A 706 -28.49 0.91 -49.02
N HIS A 707 -29.64 0.22 -49.03
CA HIS A 707 -30.92 0.80 -48.60
C HIS A 707 -30.82 1.47 -47.22
N PHE A 708 -30.04 0.89 -46.30
CA PHE A 708 -29.78 1.42 -44.97
C PHE A 708 -29.04 2.76 -44.97
N THR A 709 -27.95 2.89 -45.76
CA THR A 709 -27.19 4.14 -45.84
C THR A 709 -27.97 5.26 -46.51
N LYS A 710 -28.87 4.96 -47.46
CA LYS A 710 -29.79 5.97 -48.02
C LYS A 710 -30.75 6.49 -46.96
N LYS A 711 -31.33 5.58 -46.16
CA LYS A 711 -32.29 5.92 -45.09
C LYS A 711 -31.64 6.79 -44.00
N ILE A 712 -30.38 6.53 -43.63
CA ILE A 712 -29.61 7.38 -42.71
C ILE A 712 -29.41 8.80 -43.26
N ILE A 713 -29.05 8.93 -44.55
CA ILE A 713 -28.85 10.25 -45.19
C ILE A 713 -30.17 11.04 -45.28
N GLU A 714 -31.29 10.34 -45.47
CA GLU A 714 -32.62 10.95 -45.46
C GLU A 714 -32.98 11.51 -44.08
N TYR A 715 -32.69 10.77 -43.00
CA TYR A 715 -32.85 11.26 -41.64
C TYR A 715 -31.98 12.47 -41.32
N HIS A 716 -30.71 12.43 -41.72
CA HIS A 716 -29.80 13.56 -41.54
C HIS A 716 -30.35 14.87 -42.13
N LYS A 717 -31.15 14.80 -43.20
CA LYS A 717 -31.78 15.95 -43.86
C LYS A 717 -33.15 16.33 -43.30
N THR A 718 -33.72 15.53 -42.40
CA THR A 718 -35.06 15.75 -41.83
C THR A 718 -35.03 16.93 -40.86
N THR A 719 -35.91 17.92 -41.07
CA THR A 719 -35.89 19.19 -40.33
C THR A 719 -36.97 19.32 -39.25
N ASN A 720 -38.12 18.66 -39.46
CA ASN A 720 -39.27 18.67 -38.55
C ASN A 720 -39.63 17.23 -38.17
N ILE A 721 -39.88 16.99 -36.88
CA ILE A 721 -40.49 15.76 -36.37
C ILE A 721 -42.00 16.02 -36.33
N ASN A 722 -42.82 15.15 -36.94
CA ASN A 722 -44.28 15.31 -36.95
C ASN A 722 -44.83 15.45 -35.52
N GLU A 723 -45.48 16.58 -35.25
CA GLU A 723 -46.16 16.87 -34.00
C GLU A 723 -47.52 16.14 -33.96
N TYR A 724 -47.67 15.18 -33.05
CA TYR A 724 -48.90 15.07 -32.27
C TYR A 724 -48.52 14.72 -30.83
N ILE A 725 -49.29 15.26 -29.87
CA ILE A 725 -49.20 15.07 -28.41
C ILE A 725 -48.38 16.16 -27.66
N GLN A 726 -48.93 17.37 -27.62
CA GLN A 726 -49.04 18.12 -26.37
C GLN A 726 -50.33 17.66 -25.66
N THR A 727 -50.21 17.06 -24.47
CA THR A 727 -51.03 17.28 -23.26
C THR A 727 -50.85 16.11 -22.28
N ILE A 728 -49.85 16.21 -21.39
CA ILE A 728 -49.98 15.72 -20.01
C ILE A 728 -49.29 16.75 -19.11
N SER A 729 -50.01 17.82 -18.79
CA SER A 729 -49.79 18.59 -17.58
C SER A 729 -51.07 19.37 -17.25
N THR A 730 -52.11 18.65 -16.86
CA THR A 730 -53.25 19.11 -16.05
C THR A 730 -54.24 17.95 -15.98
N ILE A 731 -54.18 17.19 -14.89
CA ILE A 731 -55.27 16.51 -14.17
C ILE A 731 -54.54 15.65 -13.15
N ASP A 732 -54.30 16.25 -11.98
CA ASP A 732 -54.17 15.48 -10.74
C ASP A 732 -54.74 16.36 -9.62
N SER A 733 -56.06 16.34 -9.53
CA SER A 733 -56.89 16.78 -8.39
C SER A 733 -58.36 16.56 -8.72
N SER A 734 -58.76 15.29 -8.88
CA SER A 734 -60.16 14.90 -8.71
C SER A 734 -60.29 13.43 -8.29
N VAL A 735 -59.69 13.10 -7.15
CA VAL A 735 -60.10 11.92 -6.36
C VAL A 735 -60.79 12.43 -5.09
N VAL A 736 -61.98 13.02 -5.27
CA VAL A 736 -63.01 13.13 -4.22
C VAL A 736 -64.37 13.13 -4.92
N ARG A 737 -64.95 11.95 -5.12
CA ARG A 737 -66.41 11.77 -5.18
C ARG A 737 -66.78 10.30 -5.01
N SER A 738 -67.31 9.97 -3.84
CA SER A 738 -68.67 9.42 -3.68
C SER A 738 -68.78 8.57 -2.41
N SER A 739 -69.10 9.22 -1.30
CA SER A 739 -69.77 8.56 -0.17
C SER A 739 -70.63 9.60 0.56
N LYS A 740 -71.79 9.91 -0.03
CA LYS A 740 -72.93 10.54 0.65
C LYS A 740 -74.10 10.68 -0.33
N LEU A 741 -75.06 9.76 -0.20
CA LEU A 741 -76.50 10.01 -0.12
C LEU A 741 -77.25 8.76 -0.57
N GLU A 742 -77.47 7.85 0.39
CA GLU A 742 -78.67 7.01 0.46
C GLU A 742 -78.77 6.48 1.90
N SER A 743 -79.53 7.18 2.74
CA SER A 743 -80.20 6.61 3.91
C SER A 743 -81.08 7.71 4.52
N ASN A 744 -82.35 7.68 4.12
CA ASN A 744 -83.45 8.12 4.96
C ASN A 744 -84.59 7.13 4.72
N SER A 745 -84.72 6.15 5.60
CA SER A 745 -85.94 5.94 6.38
C SER A 745 -85.94 4.58 7.07
N ILE A 746 -86.59 4.59 8.24
CA ILE A 746 -87.23 3.50 8.99
C ILE A 746 -86.48 3.03 10.26
N ILE A 747 -87.18 3.30 11.38
CA ILE A 747 -87.22 2.69 12.72
C ILE A 747 -86.60 3.48 13.88
N ASN A 748 -87.53 4.11 14.62
CA ASN A 748 -87.59 4.55 16.03
C ASN A 748 -86.73 5.72 16.52
#